data_AF-A0A2S0WCM0-F1
#
_entry.id   AF-A0A2S0WCM0-F1
#
_cell.length_a   1.000
_cell.length_b   1.000
_cell.length_c   1.000
_cell.angle_alpha   90.00
_cell.angle_beta   90.00
_cell.angle_gamma   90.00
#
_symmetry.space_group_name_H-M   'P 1'
#
loop_
_entity.id
_entity.type
_entity.pdbx_description
1 polymer ?
#
loop_
_entity_poly.entity_id
_entity_poly.type
_entity_poly.pdbx_seq_one_letter_code
_entity_poly.pdbx_strand_id
1 'polypeptide(L)'
;MSTPAGFAVVDIETTGFGGMDKIIEVGVVVLDHELRRVGEWDTLVQPNRDISNSFVHKITATDVVGAPVFAQIAPYLASLLEGRIPVAHNAGFERRFLSREMRMAGAESNLADVEWLDTQALSAKLLGVSKLADATAALGISNANPHAALADAEATAELLRALAQSHSIVVKPGSRVVSLRSDPSEPPRLSRTAPQPAGGHWLADLFAQLPADAQANVQRYRAALASCLADRTLTAAEIAHLADVALSDGLSPDDIALTHEEFLRQLAVSAWLDGVVTAQERAELTELGEMLGVPAREVETLLANPVEGEAFEGVYLRPGDRVAFTGALSLPREEWEARVAKLGLRAAGVSKQTVVVAAANPDSYSRKALRARELGIPIVNEHTFSTLVSSVECTGEDGPSVTRDESRPDAADLFPWLGRPDVGSTAEVAEVWIAHHPHKALHALSPYLTLGEPVDLANSPAERAGQRWRAQFPQMLAATVADLRALPGVGEKRLRHLVEAVALAALDAQIDAQGTADPGAPESIVAGWTFLTGAPFPGASRDTLSALLEACVGELVEACAGDERLARIATQRWLGGATLEQLGESFGVTRERVRQLEVSLRGTFESRARLSPEVARQIATRFGPLAPLRRVLREIPELGEVAEPVGVTYEEYFRRLCGLWEVRDGWLIRPGLEGAALAAVAQMADRYGVFDPAELARALGTEESEARVWLSGTRRFVELPGGALARAASHQDRAAAVLSVTGVPMTPEEILAALGAEANVRSVANQLALDERISRVAPNTYGLAEWGLEEYTTIADWIGKRIDASPSGSVPLTDLLAEAPRLRISESSVRAYVASSGFQVADGAVSRSDESPEIIEDDPTEFKNLYVRDGAWQLLLTVTRDHLRGSGFLVPRGVAGIYRVPVGGEVAIPSRLGDQFVRVNKLKQTLSSTIRRFLEELGSTEGDRVWLRFEPSLFDVTPAPAADKTARGLAGLLSGMGIDPALADDPGQALREINAALGLLPDAPLRRAVAILGHRGQDDWADVLRAL
;
A
#
# COMPACT_ATOMS: atom_id res chain seq x y z
N MET A 1 -18.24 46.13 -9.86
CA MET A 1 -17.13 45.27 -10.33
C MET A 1 -17.75 44.19 -11.19
N SER A 2 -17.21 43.94 -12.39
CA SER A 2 -17.71 42.86 -13.26
C SER A 2 -17.43 41.53 -12.56
N THR A 3 -18.43 40.68 -12.39
CA THR A 3 -18.25 39.33 -11.86
C THR A 3 -17.21 38.60 -12.72
N PRO A 4 -16.20 37.93 -12.14
CA PRO A 4 -15.24 37.15 -12.92
C PRO A 4 -15.98 36.13 -13.80
N ALA A 5 -15.58 36.03 -15.07
CA ALA A 5 -16.19 35.11 -16.02
C ALA A 5 -15.15 34.16 -16.61
N GLY A 6 -15.42 32.85 -16.53
CA GLY A 6 -14.50 31.83 -16.98
C GLY A 6 -14.75 30.48 -16.30
N PHE A 7 -13.69 29.68 -16.17
CA PHE A 7 -13.71 28.34 -15.60
C PHE A 7 -12.77 28.26 -14.40
N ALA A 8 -13.08 27.38 -13.46
CA ALA A 8 -12.19 27.01 -12.37
C ALA A 8 -12.00 25.50 -12.42
N VAL A 9 -10.82 25.06 -12.84
CA VAL A 9 -10.43 23.66 -12.87
C VAL A 9 -9.92 23.28 -11.50
N VAL A 10 -10.53 22.28 -10.88
CA VAL A 10 -10.26 21.89 -9.50
C VAL A 10 -9.88 20.41 -9.47
N ASP A 11 -8.86 20.10 -8.68
CA ASP A 11 -8.50 18.75 -8.31
C ASP A 11 -8.22 18.72 -6.79
N ILE A 12 -8.44 17.57 -6.14
CA ILE A 12 -8.29 17.42 -4.70
C ILE A 12 -7.66 16.08 -4.36
N GLU A 13 -6.81 16.08 -3.32
CA GLU A 13 -6.39 14.85 -2.65
C GLU A 13 -7.17 14.68 -1.35
N THR A 14 -7.40 13.42 -0.94
CA THR A 14 -8.25 13.10 0.22
C THR A 14 -7.64 12.00 1.08
N THR A 15 -8.03 11.92 2.36
CA THR A 15 -7.62 10.82 3.27
C THR A 15 -8.18 9.44 2.90
N GLY A 16 -9.00 9.35 1.85
CA GLY A 16 -9.71 8.16 1.40
C GLY A 16 -10.97 8.48 0.57
N PHE A 17 -11.63 7.45 0.03
CA PHE A 17 -12.76 7.60 -0.90
C PHE A 17 -14.16 7.64 -0.24
N GLY A 18 -14.23 7.46 1.07
CA GLY A 18 -15.46 7.31 1.85
C GLY A 18 -16.16 8.62 2.19
N GLY A 19 -17.42 8.51 2.62
CA GLY A 19 -18.27 9.67 2.95
C GLY A 19 -17.81 10.49 4.15
N MET A 20 -16.90 9.96 4.98
CA MET A 20 -16.33 10.62 6.16
C MET A 20 -14.90 11.15 5.95
N ASP A 21 -14.26 10.82 4.83
CA ASP A 21 -12.87 11.20 4.54
C ASP A 21 -12.73 12.69 4.27
N LYS A 22 -11.54 13.25 4.49
CA LYS A 22 -11.28 14.69 4.47
C LYS A 22 -10.40 15.08 3.29
N ILE A 23 -10.57 16.31 2.81
CA ILE A 23 -9.68 16.93 1.82
C ILE A 23 -8.34 17.25 2.50
N ILE A 24 -7.24 16.91 1.83
CA ILE A 24 -5.86 17.12 2.32
C ILE A 24 -4.99 17.92 1.36
N GLU A 25 -5.42 18.11 0.11
CA GLU A 25 -4.80 19.03 -0.84
C GLU A 25 -5.90 19.58 -1.76
N VAL A 26 -5.77 20.83 -2.17
CA VAL A 26 -6.64 21.45 -3.18
C VAL A 26 -5.76 22.15 -4.21
N GLY A 27 -5.99 21.88 -5.49
CA GLY A 27 -5.40 22.60 -6.61
C GLY A 27 -6.49 23.26 -7.45
N VAL A 28 -6.29 24.52 -7.82
CA VAL A 28 -7.23 25.30 -8.65
C VAL A 28 -6.48 26.01 -9.77
N VAL A 29 -6.90 25.80 -11.01
CA VAL A 29 -6.46 26.57 -12.17
C VAL A 29 -7.62 27.42 -12.68
N VAL A 30 -7.42 28.73 -12.73
CA VAL A 30 -8.43 29.68 -13.20
C VAL A 30 -8.21 29.96 -14.68
N LEU A 31 -9.25 29.72 -15.48
CA LEU A 31 -9.26 30.01 -16.91
C LEU A 31 -10.24 31.14 -17.22
N ASP A 32 -9.93 31.95 -18.24
CA ASP A 32 -10.90 32.86 -18.84
C ASP A 32 -11.88 32.12 -19.78
N HIS A 33 -12.80 32.87 -20.40
CA HIS A 33 -13.77 32.31 -21.33
C HIS A 33 -13.18 31.73 -22.63
N GLU A 34 -11.92 32.04 -22.97
CA GLU A 34 -11.19 31.42 -24.08
C GLU A 34 -10.33 30.22 -23.64
N LEU A 35 -10.52 29.73 -22.41
CA LEU A 35 -9.74 28.63 -21.83
C LEU A 35 -8.24 28.96 -21.68
N ARG A 36 -7.89 30.25 -21.55
CA ARG A 36 -6.52 30.68 -21.24
C ARG A 36 -6.36 30.78 -19.73
N ARG A 37 -5.25 30.27 -19.21
CA ARG A 37 -4.93 30.36 -17.78
C ARG A 37 -4.70 31.83 -17.39
N VAL A 38 -5.45 32.28 -16.39
CA VAL A 38 -5.39 33.64 -15.83
C VAL A 38 -5.03 33.65 -14.34
N GLY A 39 -4.98 32.49 -13.71
CA GLY A 39 -4.54 32.35 -12.33
C GLY A 39 -4.44 30.88 -11.92
N GLU A 40 -3.83 30.67 -10.77
CA GLU A 40 -3.77 29.37 -10.11
C GLU A 40 -3.71 29.58 -8.60
N TRP A 41 -4.07 28.54 -7.86
CA TRP A 41 -3.93 28.52 -6.42
C TRP A 41 -3.93 27.07 -5.92
N ASP A 42 -3.06 26.76 -4.97
CA ASP A 42 -3.04 25.46 -4.31
C ASP A 42 -2.63 25.56 -2.84
N THR A 43 -3.06 24.57 -2.06
CA THR A 43 -2.59 24.38 -0.70
C THR A 43 -2.87 22.96 -0.21
N LEU A 44 -1.97 22.44 0.62
CA LEU A 44 -2.24 21.36 1.56
C LEU A 44 -3.28 21.81 2.59
N VAL A 45 -4.03 20.85 3.12
CA VAL A 45 -5.12 21.06 4.09
C VAL A 45 -4.96 20.09 5.26
N GLN A 46 -4.99 20.61 6.48
CA GLN A 46 -4.93 19.80 7.70
C GLN A 46 -6.28 19.11 7.97
N PRO A 47 -6.37 17.75 7.87
CA PRO A 47 -7.65 17.04 8.01
C PRO A 47 -8.07 16.78 9.47
N ASN A 48 -7.21 17.04 10.45
CA ASN A 48 -7.42 16.70 11.87
C ASN A 48 -7.74 15.21 12.11
N ARG A 49 -7.13 14.32 11.31
CA ARG A 49 -7.26 12.86 11.42
C ARG A 49 -6.10 12.15 10.71
N ASP A 50 -6.02 10.84 10.93
CA ASP A 50 -5.03 9.98 10.27
C ASP A 50 -5.27 9.90 8.74
N ILE A 51 -4.17 9.85 7.98
CA ILE A 51 -4.13 9.75 6.51
C ILE A 51 -3.69 8.32 6.15
N SER A 52 -4.65 7.45 5.84
CA SER A 52 -4.40 6.01 5.66
C SER A 52 -3.99 5.60 4.23
N ASN A 53 -4.09 6.51 3.27
CA ASN A 53 -3.85 6.27 1.84
C ASN A 53 -2.64 7.04 1.30
N SER A 54 -1.69 7.40 2.16
CA SER A 54 -0.49 8.17 1.79
C SER A 54 0.33 7.55 0.66
N PHE A 55 0.24 6.23 0.43
CA PHE A 55 0.89 5.56 -0.71
C PHE A 55 0.36 5.99 -2.09
N VAL A 56 -0.83 6.61 -2.17
CA VAL A 56 -1.44 7.07 -3.42
C VAL A 56 -0.88 8.43 -3.84
N HIS A 57 -0.98 9.43 -2.96
CA HIS A 57 -0.65 10.84 -3.24
C HIS A 57 0.64 11.32 -2.55
N LYS A 58 1.29 10.46 -1.75
CA LYS A 58 2.54 10.70 -1.01
C LYS A 58 2.46 11.80 0.06
N ILE A 59 1.26 12.23 0.43
CA ILE A 59 1.04 13.21 1.52
C ILE A 59 0.96 12.45 2.84
N THR A 60 1.83 12.82 3.77
CA THR A 60 1.96 12.27 5.11
C THR A 60 1.35 13.21 6.15
N ALA A 61 1.29 12.75 7.41
CA ALA A 61 0.83 13.60 8.51
C ALA A 61 1.75 14.83 8.71
N THR A 62 3.06 14.68 8.47
CA THR A 62 4.07 15.74 8.62
C THR A 62 3.84 16.88 7.64
N ASP A 63 3.53 16.55 6.38
CA ASP A 63 3.29 17.54 5.31
C ASP A 63 2.13 18.49 5.63
N VAL A 64 1.15 18.03 6.41
CA VAL A 64 -0.05 18.81 6.74
C VAL A 64 -0.02 19.46 8.13
N VAL A 65 1.04 19.26 8.94
CA VAL A 65 1.10 19.80 10.33
C VAL A 65 0.92 21.31 10.37
N GLY A 66 1.58 22.04 9.47
CA GLY A 66 1.47 23.50 9.34
C GLY A 66 0.41 23.97 8.36
N ALA A 67 -0.30 23.05 7.69
CA ALA A 67 -1.30 23.39 6.69
C ALA A 67 -2.56 24.00 7.33
N PRO A 68 -3.24 24.94 6.64
CA PRO A 68 -4.51 25.46 7.13
C PRO A 68 -5.58 24.36 7.19
N VAL A 69 -6.50 24.46 8.15
CA VAL A 69 -7.69 23.60 8.15
C VAL A 69 -8.67 24.07 7.08
N PHE A 70 -9.54 23.18 6.57
CA PHE A 70 -10.45 23.53 5.46
C PHE A 70 -11.28 24.79 5.73
N ALA A 71 -11.74 25.00 6.98
CA ALA A 71 -12.53 26.17 7.35
C ALA A 71 -11.79 27.52 7.16
N GLN A 72 -10.45 27.53 7.24
CA GLN A 72 -9.65 28.72 7.00
C GLN A 72 -9.52 29.06 5.51
N ILE A 73 -9.51 28.04 4.65
CA ILE A 73 -9.39 28.24 3.19
C ILE A 73 -10.72 28.40 2.47
N ALA A 74 -11.81 27.90 3.07
CA ALA A 74 -13.12 27.86 2.44
C ALA A 74 -13.60 29.21 1.88
N PRO A 75 -13.43 30.36 2.57
CA PRO A 75 -13.83 31.65 2.01
C PRO A 75 -13.07 32.02 0.73
N TYR A 76 -11.74 31.83 0.72
CA TYR A 76 -10.90 32.18 -0.43
C TYR A 76 -11.08 31.21 -1.59
N LEU A 77 -11.20 29.91 -1.30
CA LEU A 77 -11.57 28.94 -2.32
C LEU A 77 -12.93 29.29 -2.95
N ALA A 78 -13.90 29.75 -2.16
CA ALA A 78 -15.18 30.20 -2.69
C ALA A 78 -15.06 31.42 -3.62
N SER A 79 -14.18 32.38 -3.36
CA SER A 79 -13.97 33.55 -4.24
C SER A 79 -13.26 33.18 -5.56
N LEU A 80 -12.39 32.17 -5.54
CA LEU A 80 -11.81 31.60 -6.76
C LEU A 80 -12.86 30.90 -7.64
N LEU A 81 -13.85 30.25 -7.04
CA LEU A 81 -14.94 29.57 -7.75
C LEU A 81 -16.04 30.54 -8.18
N GLU A 82 -16.25 31.64 -7.45
CA GLU A 82 -17.36 32.58 -7.66
C GLU A 82 -17.42 33.12 -9.09
N GLY A 83 -18.61 33.08 -9.68
CA GLY A 83 -18.87 33.55 -11.04
C GLY A 83 -18.33 32.63 -12.15
N ARG A 84 -17.63 31.53 -11.81
CA ARG A 84 -17.00 30.61 -12.77
C ARG A 84 -17.73 29.28 -12.85
N ILE A 85 -17.44 28.53 -13.92
CA ILE A 85 -17.92 27.17 -14.13
C ILE A 85 -16.87 26.21 -13.55
N PRO A 86 -17.24 25.35 -12.60
CA PRO A 86 -16.30 24.39 -12.03
C PRO A 86 -16.05 23.23 -13.01
N VAL A 87 -14.80 22.84 -13.12
CA VAL A 87 -14.29 21.80 -14.03
C VAL A 87 -13.45 20.82 -13.22
N ALA A 88 -13.54 19.52 -13.51
CA ALA A 88 -12.63 18.51 -12.95
C ALA A 88 -12.55 17.28 -13.87
N HIS A 89 -11.65 16.34 -13.57
CA HIS A 89 -11.54 15.07 -14.27
C HIS A 89 -12.09 13.95 -13.39
N ASN A 90 -13.39 13.63 -13.53
CA ASN A 90 -14.26 12.93 -12.56
C ASN A 90 -15.02 13.86 -11.60
N ALA A 91 -15.62 14.93 -12.14
CA ALA A 91 -16.26 16.00 -11.36
C ALA A 91 -17.29 15.57 -10.30
N GLY A 92 -17.85 14.36 -10.39
CA GLY A 92 -18.68 13.79 -9.33
C GLY A 92 -17.96 13.64 -7.99
N PHE A 93 -16.65 13.38 -8.02
CA PHE A 93 -15.80 13.21 -6.84
C PHE A 93 -15.53 14.55 -6.15
N GLU A 94 -14.98 15.52 -6.88
CA GLU A 94 -14.63 16.86 -6.34
C GLU A 94 -15.86 17.56 -5.81
N ARG A 95 -16.96 17.54 -6.59
CA ARG A 95 -18.24 18.14 -6.20
C ARG A 95 -18.74 17.60 -4.86
N ARG A 96 -18.63 16.29 -4.64
CA ARG A 96 -19.11 15.64 -3.40
C ARG A 96 -18.30 16.10 -2.19
N PHE A 97 -16.98 16.12 -2.29
CA PHE A 97 -16.10 16.49 -1.18
C PHE A 97 -16.17 18.00 -0.89
N LEU A 98 -16.02 18.84 -1.91
CA LEU A 98 -15.99 20.30 -1.75
C LEU A 98 -17.33 20.83 -1.24
N SER A 99 -18.47 20.37 -1.78
CA SER A 99 -19.78 20.83 -1.30
C SER A 99 -20.03 20.46 0.17
N ARG A 100 -19.52 19.32 0.62
CA ARG A 100 -19.62 18.90 2.04
C ARG A 100 -18.71 19.75 2.93
N GLU A 101 -17.44 19.88 2.60
CA GLU A 101 -16.49 20.64 3.41
C GLU A 101 -16.84 22.14 3.46
N MET A 102 -17.33 22.72 2.35
CA MET A 102 -17.86 24.09 2.30
C MET A 102 -19.06 24.27 3.25
N ARG A 103 -20.00 23.31 3.23
CA ARG A 103 -21.16 23.32 4.14
C ARG A 103 -20.72 23.21 5.60
N MET A 104 -19.75 22.35 5.90
CA MET A 104 -19.20 22.19 7.26
C MET A 104 -18.45 23.43 7.74
N ALA A 105 -17.78 24.15 6.85
CA ALA A 105 -17.09 25.41 7.14
C ALA A 105 -18.04 26.61 7.28
N GLY A 106 -19.34 26.43 7.05
CA GLY A 106 -20.31 27.54 7.03
C GLY A 106 -20.12 28.50 5.84
N ALA A 107 -19.46 28.03 4.78
CA ALA A 107 -19.33 28.74 3.50
C ALA A 107 -20.51 28.35 2.60
N GLU A 108 -21.61 29.08 2.72
CA GLU A 108 -22.81 28.86 1.89
C GLU A 108 -22.50 29.15 0.41
N SER A 109 -22.63 28.10 -0.41
CA SER A 109 -22.48 28.16 -1.87
C SER A 109 -23.46 27.19 -2.53
N ASN A 110 -23.82 27.45 -3.78
CA ASN A 110 -24.63 26.54 -4.61
C ASN A 110 -23.79 25.43 -5.28
N LEU A 111 -22.59 25.13 -4.77
CA LEU A 111 -21.60 24.25 -5.42
C LEU A 111 -22.13 22.82 -5.67
N ALA A 112 -23.07 22.36 -4.84
CA ALA A 112 -23.75 21.07 -5.00
C ALA A 112 -24.76 21.05 -6.16
N ASP A 113 -25.34 22.22 -6.47
CA ASP A 113 -26.48 22.37 -7.38
C ASP A 113 -26.08 22.91 -8.76
N VAL A 114 -24.85 23.41 -8.91
CA VAL A 114 -24.29 23.82 -10.20
C VAL A 114 -23.84 22.62 -11.03
N GLU A 115 -23.94 22.76 -12.34
CA GLU A 115 -23.43 21.78 -13.28
C GLU A 115 -21.92 21.92 -13.40
N TRP A 116 -21.20 20.83 -13.17
CA TRP A 116 -19.75 20.76 -13.35
C TRP A 116 -19.42 20.21 -14.74
N LEU A 117 -18.38 20.76 -15.36
CA LEU A 117 -17.84 20.21 -16.59
C LEU A 117 -16.89 19.07 -16.26
N ASP A 118 -17.26 17.85 -16.66
CA ASP A 118 -16.46 16.65 -16.41
C ASP A 118 -15.61 16.29 -17.64
N THR A 119 -14.30 16.49 -17.52
CA THR A 119 -13.35 16.17 -18.60
C THR A 119 -13.13 14.67 -18.77
N GLN A 120 -13.43 13.85 -17.76
CA GLN A 120 -13.40 12.38 -17.90
C GLN A 120 -14.51 11.92 -18.84
N ALA A 121 -15.73 12.42 -18.66
CA ALA A 121 -16.86 12.12 -19.54
C ALA A 121 -16.62 12.63 -20.97
N LEU A 122 -16.01 13.82 -21.12
CA LEU A 122 -15.62 14.35 -22.43
C LEU A 122 -14.53 13.50 -23.09
N SER A 123 -13.49 13.11 -22.37
CA SER A 123 -12.40 12.28 -22.90
C SER A 123 -12.90 10.90 -23.31
N ALA A 124 -13.77 10.28 -22.49
CA ALA A 124 -14.36 8.98 -22.82
C ALA A 124 -15.20 9.05 -24.10
N LYS A 125 -15.91 10.17 -24.32
CA LYS A 125 -16.73 10.40 -25.50
C LYS A 125 -15.92 10.73 -26.76
N LEU A 126 -14.85 11.52 -26.63
CA LEU A 126 -14.12 12.10 -27.77
C LEU A 126 -12.87 11.30 -28.14
N LEU A 127 -12.17 10.76 -27.13
CA LEU A 127 -10.92 10.02 -27.29
C LEU A 127 -11.07 8.51 -27.03
N GLY A 128 -12.19 8.08 -26.43
CA GLY A 128 -12.43 6.66 -26.08
C GLY A 128 -11.68 6.19 -24.82
N VAL A 129 -11.01 7.10 -24.09
CA VAL A 129 -10.26 6.83 -22.86
C VAL A 129 -10.76 7.72 -21.72
N SER A 130 -10.75 7.21 -20.50
CA SER A 130 -11.37 7.88 -19.33
C SER A 130 -10.41 8.17 -18.17
N LYS A 131 -9.17 7.67 -18.19
CA LYS A 131 -8.16 8.03 -17.18
C LYS A 131 -7.41 9.29 -17.63
N LEU A 132 -7.07 10.16 -16.69
CA LEU A 132 -6.36 11.41 -17.00
C LEU A 132 -5.04 11.16 -17.71
N ALA A 133 -4.26 10.18 -17.23
CA ALA A 133 -2.98 9.78 -17.84
C ALA A 133 -3.15 9.30 -19.30
N ASP A 134 -4.18 8.48 -19.57
CA ASP A 134 -4.43 7.99 -20.93
C ASP A 134 -4.91 9.11 -21.86
N ALA A 135 -5.78 10.01 -21.37
CA ALA A 135 -6.32 11.13 -22.12
C ALA A 135 -5.25 12.20 -22.43
N THR A 136 -4.38 12.50 -21.48
CA THR A 136 -3.25 13.43 -21.66
C THR A 136 -2.20 12.84 -22.60
N ALA A 137 -1.86 11.56 -22.46
CA ALA A 137 -0.96 10.85 -23.37
C ALA A 137 -1.50 10.82 -24.82
N ALA A 138 -2.80 10.59 -25.01
CA ALA A 138 -3.43 10.59 -26.33
C ALA A 138 -3.31 11.94 -27.07
N LEU A 139 -3.12 13.04 -26.34
CA LEU A 139 -3.00 14.40 -26.88
C LEU A 139 -1.58 15.00 -26.73
N GLY A 140 -0.60 14.21 -26.25
CA GLY A 140 0.77 14.66 -26.06
C GLY A 140 0.96 15.70 -24.94
N ILE A 141 0.05 15.73 -23.96
CA ILE A 141 0.13 16.59 -22.77
C ILE A 141 0.99 15.88 -21.72
N SER A 142 1.96 16.59 -21.13
CA SER A 142 2.85 16.05 -20.10
C SER A 142 2.37 16.48 -18.71
N ASN A 143 2.27 15.51 -17.79
CA ASN A 143 2.06 15.77 -16.37
C ASN A 143 3.32 15.33 -15.60
N ALA A 144 4.13 16.29 -15.17
CA ALA A 144 5.42 16.03 -14.56
C ALA A 144 5.32 15.55 -13.10
N ASN A 145 4.19 15.81 -12.43
CA ASN A 145 3.98 15.42 -11.03
C ASN A 145 2.57 14.86 -10.81
N PRO A 146 2.25 13.66 -11.34
CA PRO A 146 0.95 13.04 -11.16
C PRO A 146 0.63 12.82 -9.66
N HIS A 147 -0.63 12.98 -9.27
CA HIS A 147 -1.08 12.91 -7.86
C HIS A 147 -0.58 14.07 -6.98
N ALA A 148 -0.36 15.23 -7.61
CA ALA A 148 -0.32 16.53 -6.95
C ALA A 148 -1.49 17.34 -7.48
N ALA A 149 -2.35 17.85 -6.59
CA ALA A 149 -3.64 18.41 -6.98
C ALA A 149 -3.49 19.56 -8.00
N LEU A 150 -2.49 20.44 -7.85
CA LEU A 150 -2.30 21.50 -8.84
C LEU A 150 -1.85 20.97 -10.20
N ALA A 151 -0.93 20.01 -10.24
CA ALA A 151 -0.42 19.44 -11.49
C ALA A 151 -1.53 18.67 -12.24
N ASP A 152 -2.38 17.95 -11.53
CA ASP A 152 -3.53 17.26 -12.10
C ASP A 152 -4.62 18.25 -12.57
N ALA A 153 -4.83 19.36 -11.86
CA ALA A 153 -5.69 20.46 -12.30
C ALA A 153 -5.14 21.16 -13.56
N GLU A 154 -3.82 21.37 -13.66
CA GLU A 154 -3.16 21.93 -14.85
C GLU A 154 -3.29 21.00 -16.05
N ALA A 155 -2.99 19.71 -15.88
CA ALA A 155 -3.14 18.71 -16.92
C ALA A 155 -4.61 18.62 -17.38
N THR A 156 -5.56 18.72 -16.46
CA THR A 156 -7.01 18.77 -16.75
C THR A 156 -7.40 20.03 -17.52
N ALA A 157 -6.83 21.20 -17.18
CA ALA A 157 -7.05 22.44 -17.90
C ALA A 157 -6.52 22.38 -19.34
N GLU A 158 -5.31 21.85 -19.53
CA GLU A 158 -4.73 21.62 -20.84
C GLU A 158 -5.53 20.62 -21.67
N LEU A 159 -5.99 19.53 -21.03
CA LEU A 159 -6.86 18.55 -21.66
C LEU A 159 -8.17 19.19 -22.14
N LEU A 160 -8.84 19.98 -21.30
CA LEU A 160 -10.05 20.71 -21.69
C LEU A 160 -9.79 21.62 -22.90
N ARG A 161 -8.71 22.39 -22.87
CA ARG A 161 -8.32 23.29 -23.97
C ARG A 161 -8.05 22.51 -25.25
N ALA A 162 -7.31 21.40 -25.18
CA ALA A 162 -6.97 20.57 -26.32
C ALA A 162 -8.21 19.89 -26.90
N LEU A 163 -9.12 19.37 -26.07
CA LEU A 163 -10.40 18.79 -26.49
C LEU A 163 -11.30 19.84 -27.18
N ALA A 164 -11.38 21.04 -26.61
CA ALA A 164 -12.16 22.13 -27.18
C ALA A 164 -11.65 22.56 -28.56
N GLN A 165 -10.32 22.66 -28.72
CA GLN A 165 -9.67 23.02 -29.98
C GLN A 165 -9.77 21.91 -31.04
N SER A 166 -9.45 20.66 -30.68
CA SER A 166 -9.41 19.53 -31.62
C SER A 166 -10.78 19.09 -32.12
N HIS A 167 -11.83 19.26 -31.31
CA HIS A 167 -13.18 18.78 -31.63
C HIS A 167 -14.19 19.92 -31.86
N SER A 168 -13.72 21.17 -31.98
CA SER A 168 -14.56 22.36 -32.18
C SER A 168 -15.71 22.47 -31.17
N ILE A 169 -15.44 22.12 -29.91
CA ILE A 169 -16.46 22.11 -28.87
C ILE A 169 -16.67 23.52 -28.37
N VAL A 170 -17.89 24.02 -28.56
CA VAL A 170 -18.32 25.26 -27.92
C VAL A 170 -18.73 24.95 -26.49
N VAL A 171 -17.87 25.30 -25.53
CA VAL A 171 -18.20 25.19 -24.11
C VAL A 171 -19.22 26.28 -23.76
N LYS A 172 -20.49 25.91 -23.72
CA LYS A 172 -21.56 26.83 -23.33
C LYS A 172 -21.47 27.11 -21.83
N PRO A 173 -21.70 28.35 -21.39
CA PRO A 173 -21.70 28.64 -19.97
C PRO A 173 -22.80 27.87 -19.24
N GLY A 174 -22.42 26.99 -18.30
CA GLY A 174 -23.34 26.34 -17.37
C GLY A 174 -23.75 27.25 -16.20
N SER A 175 -24.47 26.70 -15.23
CA SER A 175 -24.78 27.39 -13.96
C SER A 175 -23.48 27.79 -13.26
N ARG A 176 -23.34 29.07 -12.92
CA ARG A 176 -22.14 29.61 -12.26
C ARG A 176 -22.25 29.50 -10.74
N VAL A 177 -21.10 29.34 -10.08
CA VAL A 177 -21.04 29.35 -8.62
C VAL A 177 -21.41 30.74 -8.11
N VAL A 178 -22.30 30.78 -7.13
CA VAL A 178 -22.68 32.00 -6.39
C VAL A 178 -22.25 31.80 -4.95
N SER A 179 -21.44 32.73 -4.44
CA SER A 179 -21.02 32.79 -3.04
C SER A 179 -21.76 33.94 -2.34
N LEU A 180 -22.12 33.74 -1.07
CA LEU A 180 -22.87 34.72 -0.27
C LEU A 180 -21.98 35.69 0.54
N ARG A 181 -20.64 35.64 0.38
CA ARG A 181 -19.69 36.42 1.19
C ARG A 181 -18.66 37.19 0.36
N SER A 182 -18.28 38.36 0.88
CA SER A 182 -17.33 39.31 0.28
C SER A 182 -15.87 38.83 0.31
N ASP A 183 -15.12 39.30 -0.69
CA ASP A 183 -13.71 39.04 -1.02
C ASP A 183 -12.77 38.86 0.20
N PRO A 184 -12.36 37.63 0.54
CA PRO A 184 -11.48 37.35 1.67
C PRO A 184 -10.00 37.48 1.30
N SER A 185 -9.17 37.83 2.28
CA SER A 185 -7.70 37.76 2.13
C SER A 185 -7.25 36.32 1.86
N GLU A 186 -6.27 36.14 0.98
CA GLU A 186 -5.65 34.84 0.73
C GLU A 186 -5.09 34.26 2.04
N PRO A 187 -5.48 33.02 2.42
CA PRO A 187 -4.97 32.34 3.60
C PRO A 187 -3.52 31.90 3.40
N PRO A 188 -2.76 31.63 4.49
CA PRO A 188 -1.44 31.02 4.36
C PRO A 188 -1.57 29.69 3.59
N ARG A 189 -0.80 29.58 2.51
CA ARG A 189 -0.80 28.41 1.61
C ARG A 189 0.46 27.57 1.83
N LEU A 190 0.31 26.26 1.77
CA LEU A 190 1.42 25.31 1.77
C LEU A 190 1.34 24.48 0.49
N SER A 191 2.14 24.83 -0.51
CA SER A 191 2.09 24.25 -1.86
C SER A 191 3.17 23.18 -2.06
N ARG A 192 2.82 22.11 -2.79
CA ARG A 192 3.78 21.08 -3.25
C ARG A 192 4.51 21.47 -4.54
N THR A 193 3.99 22.46 -5.27
CA THR A 193 4.35 22.78 -6.66
C THR A 193 4.96 24.17 -6.82
N ALA A 194 4.80 25.06 -5.84
CA ALA A 194 5.55 26.30 -5.80
C ALA A 194 7.05 26.01 -5.73
N PRO A 195 7.90 26.72 -6.49
CA PRO A 195 9.30 26.81 -6.11
C PRO A 195 9.30 27.37 -4.70
N GLN A 196 9.76 26.57 -3.74
CA GLN A 196 9.96 27.07 -2.39
C GLN A 196 10.78 28.37 -2.52
N PRO A 197 10.36 29.48 -1.90
CA PRO A 197 11.34 30.53 -1.63
C PRO A 197 12.50 29.83 -0.92
N ALA A 198 13.70 29.98 -1.46
CA ALA A 198 14.89 29.34 -0.93
C ALA A 198 15.00 29.67 0.57
N GLY A 199 14.69 28.68 1.40
CA GLY A 199 14.88 28.70 2.84
C GLY A 199 14.00 29.60 3.69
N GLY A 200 13.52 29.04 4.80
CA GLY A 200 13.09 29.88 5.90
C GLY A 200 12.60 29.16 7.15
N HIS A 201 11.75 28.13 7.03
CA HIS A 201 11.00 27.69 8.21
C HIS A 201 11.50 26.43 8.90
N TRP A 202 11.96 25.40 8.19
CA TRP A 202 12.51 24.20 8.84
C TRP A 202 13.66 24.55 9.79
N LEU A 203 14.70 25.23 9.29
CA LEU A 203 15.86 25.62 10.11
C LEU A 203 15.47 26.58 11.25
N ALA A 204 14.64 27.59 10.99
CA ALA A 204 14.23 28.56 12.01
C ALA A 204 13.38 27.94 13.15
N ASP A 205 12.47 27.02 12.82
CA ASP A 205 11.66 26.29 13.79
C ASP A 205 12.48 25.21 14.53
N LEU A 206 13.54 24.66 13.91
CA LEU A 206 14.51 23.73 14.54
C LEU A 206 15.50 24.46 15.47
N PHE A 207 15.98 25.64 15.07
CA PHE A 207 16.87 26.48 15.88
C PHE A 207 16.24 26.86 17.23
N ALA A 208 14.91 27.00 17.26
CA ALA A 208 14.15 27.29 18.48
C ALA A 208 14.01 26.08 19.44
N GLN A 209 14.34 24.86 18.99
CA GLN A 209 14.13 23.61 19.73
C GLN A 209 15.43 22.94 20.22
N LEU A 210 16.60 23.54 19.97
CA LEU A 210 17.88 22.99 20.39
C LEU A 210 18.02 22.99 21.93
N PRO A 211 18.52 21.91 22.55
CA PRO A 211 18.74 21.85 24.00
C PRO A 211 19.72 22.93 24.47
N ALA A 212 19.50 23.48 25.66
CA ALA A 212 20.44 24.43 26.27
C ALA A 212 21.73 23.70 26.70
N ASP A 213 22.87 24.21 26.26
CA ASP A 213 24.19 23.71 26.66
C ASP A 213 24.53 24.18 28.09
N ALA A 214 25.27 23.36 28.84
CA ALA A 214 25.69 23.67 30.21
C ALA A 214 26.73 24.82 30.28
N GLN A 215 27.39 25.15 29.17
CA GLN A 215 28.40 26.22 29.10
C GLN A 215 27.87 27.51 28.43
N ALA A 216 27.78 28.59 29.22
CA ALA A 216 27.16 29.85 28.81
C ALA A 216 27.82 30.56 27.62
N ASN A 217 29.12 30.37 27.41
CA ASN A 217 29.89 30.89 26.28
C ASN A 217 29.57 30.15 24.97
N VAL A 218 29.48 28.82 25.00
CA VAL A 218 29.09 27.98 23.85
C VAL A 218 27.65 28.28 23.45
N GLN A 219 26.76 28.49 24.42
CA GLN A 219 25.36 28.85 24.17
C GLN A 219 25.20 30.20 23.45
N ARG A 220 26.02 31.21 23.77
CA ARG A 220 26.00 32.50 23.07
C ARG A 220 26.51 32.39 21.64
N TYR A 221 27.59 31.65 21.42
CA TYR A 221 28.10 31.38 20.08
C TYR A 221 27.08 30.61 19.23
N ARG A 222 26.41 29.59 19.80
CA ARG A 222 25.32 28.86 19.13
C ARG A 222 24.13 29.76 18.79
N ALA A 223 23.73 30.66 19.68
CA ALA A 223 22.65 31.61 19.43
C ALA A 223 23.02 32.62 18.32
N ALA A 224 24.27 33.10 18.31
CA ALA A 224 24.77 33.96 17.23
C ALA A 224 24.85 33.20 15.89
N LEU A 225 25.32 31.95 15.91
CA LEU A 225 25.38 31.07 14.74
C LEU A 225 23.99 30.80 14.16
N ALA A 226 23.01 30.49 15.03
CA ALA A 226 21.62 30.30 14.64
C ALA A 226 21.00 31.55 14.00
N SER A 227 21.32 32.74 14.52
CA SER A 227 20.85 34.01 13.96
C SER A 227 21.49 34.33 12.60
N CYS A 228 22.77 34.01 12.39
CA CYS A 228 23.48 34.27 11.14
C CYS A 228 23.16 33.24 10.05
N LEU A 229 22.65 32.06 10.41
CA LEU A 229 22.25 31.01 9.45
C LEU A 229 20.75 31.06 9.11
N ALA A 230 20.00 31.99 9.71
CA ALA A 230 18.56 32.12 9.51
C ALA A 230 18.16 32.43 8.06
N ASP A 231 19.02 33.12 7.30
CA ASP A 231 18.79 33.51 5.90
C ASP A 231 19.54 32.62 4.88
N ARG A 232 20.19 31.55 5.34
CA ARG A 232 20.97 30.60 4.55
C ARG A 232 22.16 31.21 3.80
N THR A 233 22.67 32.37 4.23
CA THR A 233 23.89 32.96 3.65
C THR A 233 24.79 33.55 4.73
N LEU A 234 26.03 33.06 4.85
CA LEU A 234 27.02 33.68 5.73
C LEU A 234 27.72 34.83 4.99
N THR A 235 27.30 36.06 5.25
CA THR A 235 28.00 37.24 4.72
C THR A 235 29.35 37.43 5.41
N ALA A 236 30.27 38.14 4.76
CA ALA A 236 31.56 38.48 5.36
C ALA A 236 31.43 39.27 6.68
N ALA A 237 30.33 40.01 6.86
CA ALA A 237 30.04 40.74 8.08
C ALA A 237 29.56 39.81 9.22
N GLU A 238 28.77 38.79 8.91
CA GLU A 238 28.32 37.77 9.87
C GLU A 238 29.46 36.82 10.28
N ILE A 239 30.33 36.45 9.34
CA ILE A 239 31.55 35.68 9.65
C ILE A 239 32.45 36.48 10.60
N ALA A 240 32.60 37.80 10.36
CA ALA A 240 33.35 38.67 11.26
C ALA A 240 32.67 38.82 12.64
N HIS A 241 31.33 38.85 12.68
CA HIS A 241 30.57 38.88 13.92
C HIS A 241 30.71 37.57 14.72
N LEU A 242 30.61 36.41 14.08
CA LEU A 242 30.83 35.11 14.71
C LEU A 242 32.26 34.97 15.24
N ALA A 243 33.25 35.46 14.49
CA ALA A 243 34.64 35.51 14.93
C ALA A 243 34.82 36.42 16.17
N ASP A 244 34.13 37.57 16.22
CA ASP A 244 34.16 38.48 17.36
C ASP A 244 33.48 37.88 18.61
N VAL A 245 32.32 37.23 18.42
CA VAL A 245 31.64 36.48 19.50
C VAL A 245 32.54 35.38 20.04
N ALA A 246 33.16 34.59 19.15
CA ALA A 246 34.08 33.52 19.55
C ALA A 246 35.33 34.05 20.29
N LEU A 247 35.93 35.15 19.82
CA LEU A 247 37.09 35.79 20.45
C LEU A 247 36.73 36.39 21.82
N SER A 248 35.57 37.06 21.93
CA SER A 248 35.12 37.71 23.16
C SER A 248 34.82 36.72 24.29
N ASP A 249 34.36 35.51 23.93
CA ASP A 249 34.01 34.44 24.87
C ASP A 249 35.11 33.36 24.98
N GLY A 250 36.28 33.58 24.35
CA GLY A 250 37.48 32.74 24.49
C GLY A 250 37.38 31.36 23.83
N LEU A 251 36.49 31.18 22.85
CA LEU A 251 36.32 29.92 22.14
C LEU A 251 37.49 29.68 21.19
N SER A 252 38.11 28.51 21.28
CA SER A 252 39.18 28.14 20.35
C SER A 252 38.60 27.77 18.97
N PRO A 253 39.39 27.85 17.88
CA PRO A 253 38.96 27.37 16.56
C PRO A 253 38.50 25.91 16.56
N ASP A 254 39.02 25.09 17.47
CA ASP A 254 38.62 23.69 17.62
C ASP A 254 37.28 23.55 18.37
N ASP A 255 36.95 24.44 19.32
CA ASP A 255 35.64 24.48 20.00
C ASP A 255 34.54 24.93 19.03
N ILE A 256 34.88 25.88 18.14
CA ILE A 256 33.99 26.32 17.05
C ILE A 256 33.69 25.15 16.10
N ALA A 257 34.71 24.42 15.66
CA ALA A 257 34.55 23.28 14.76
C ALA A 257 33.72 22.14 15.40
N LEU A 258 33.97 21.82 16.66
CA LEU A 258 33.16 20.84 17.40
C LEU A 258 31.71 21.30 17.58
N THR A 259 31.51 22.60 17.83
CA THR A 259 30.17 23.17 17.94
C THR A 259 29.42 23.10 16.61
N HIS A 260 30.10 23.32 15.48
CA HIS A 260 29.52 23.18 14.14
C HIS A 260 29.17 21.72 13.80
N GLU A 261 30.04 20.77 14.18
CA GLU A 261 29.81 19.34 13.97
C GLU A 261 28.63 18.82 14.82
N GLU A 262 28.59 19.17 16.12
CA GLU A 262 27.47 18.85 17.01
C GLU A 262 26.16 19.45 16.52
N PHE A 263 26.23 20.69 16.05
CA PHE A 263 25.10 21.40 15.47
C PHE A 263 24.54 20.67 14.23
N LEU A 264 25.40 20.24 13.29
CA LEU A 264 24.97 19.45 12.13
C LEU A 264 24.47 18.05 12.51
N ARG A 265 25.07 17.39 13.51
CA ARG A 265 24.62 16.09 14.01
C ARG A 265 23.20 16.16 14.55
N GLN A 266 22.87 17.20 15.32
CA GLN A 266 21.52 17.43 15.84
C GLN A 266 20.51 17.71 14.71
N LEU A 267 20.90 18.45 13.67
CA LEU A 267 20.07 18.63 12.49
C LEU A 267 19.84 17.32 11.71
N ALA A 268 20.87 16.46 11.60
CA ALA A 268 20.76 15.16 10.95
C ALA A 268 19.88 14.17 11.73
N VAL A 269 19.98 14.13 13.07
CA VAL A 269 19.05 13.38 13.95
C VAL A 269 17.62 13.86 13.72
N SER A 270 17.41 15.17 13.60
CA SER A 270 16.09 15.72 13.32
C SER A 270 15.55 15.34 11.94
N ALA A 271 16.41 15.27 10.92
CA ALA A 271 16.04 14.81 9.58
C ALA A 271 15.73 13.30 9.53
N TRP A 272 16.18 12.54 10.53
CA TRP A 272 15.83 11.13 10.69
C TRP A 272 14.56 10.90 11.53
N LEU A 273 13.93 11.94 12.11
CA LEU A 273 12.79 11.78 13.02
C LEU A 273 11.55 11.15 12.36
N ASP A 274 11.40 11.30 11.05
CA ASP A 274 10.32 10.71 10.25
C ASP A 274 10.70 9.36 9.61
N GLY A 275 11.93 8.87 9.87
CA GLY A 275 12.48 7.63 9.34
C GLY A 275 12.97 7.68 7.89
N VAL A 276 12.95 8.85 7.22
CA VAL A 276 13.39 9.00 5.82
C VAL A 276 14.05 10.36 5.59
N VAL A 277 15.36 10.38 5.36
CA VAL A 277 16.06 11.59 4.89
C VAL A 277 15.79 11.81 3.40
N THR A 278 15.08 12.87 3.04
CA THR A 278 14.76 13.22 1.65
C THR A 278 15.99 13.68 0.87
N ALA A 279 15.93 13.64 -0.47
CA ALA A 279 17.00 14.15 -1.32
C ALA A 279 17.25 15.66 -1.12
N GLN A 280 16.21 16.41 -0.74
CA GLN A 280 16.31 17.83 -0.45
C GLN A 280 16.98 18.10 0.89
N GLU A 281 16.59 17.41 1.98
CA GLU A 281 17.24 17.54 3.29
C GLU A 281 18.72 17.11 3.24
N ARG A 282 19.01 16.06 2.45
CA ARG A 282 20.38 15.64 2.16
C ARG A 282 21.19 16.73 1.48
N ALA A 283 20.63 17.41 0.48
CA ALA A 283 21.30 18.51 -0.20
C ALA A 283 21.51 19.72 0.73
N GLU A 284 20.49 20.07 1.52
CA GLU A 284 20.54 21.21 2.45
C GLU A 284 21.55 20.99 3.60
N LEU A 285 21.64 19.78 4.16
CA LEU A 285 22.63 19.44 5.20
C LEU A 285 24.05 19.38 4.64
N THR A 286 24.21 18.99 3.37
CA THR A 286 25.52 18.99 2.69
C THR A 286 26.00 20.43 2.46
N GLU A 287 25.13 21.32 1.97
CA GLU A 287 25.43 22.73 1.75
C GLU A 287 25.78 23.47 3.06
N LEU A 288 25.02 23.20 4.14
CA LEU A 288 25.35 23.71 5.47
C LEU A 288 26.69 23.17 6.01
N GLY A 289 26.99 21.90 5.74
CA GLY A 289 28.29 21.29 6.05
C GLY A 289 29.45 22.04 5.41
N GLU A 290 29.33 22.36 4.13
CA GLU A 290 30.32 23.13 3.39
C GLU A 290 30.49 24.55 3.95
N MET A 291 29.39 25.24 4.24
CA MET A 291 29.41 26.59 4.82
C MET A 291 30.05 26.64 6.22
N LEU A 292 29.87 25.59 7.02
CA LEU A 292 30.40 25.48 8.37
C LEU A 292 31.80 24.88 8.45
N GLY A 293 32.36 24.45 7.31
CA GLY A 293 33.68 23.84 7.21
C GLY A 293 33.74 22.39 7.73
N VAL A 294 32.61 21.68 7.75
CA VAL A 294 32.52 20.27 8.11
C VAL A 294 32.74 19.40 6.85
N PRO A 295 33.66 18.43 6.87
CA PRO A 295 33.94 17.59 5.71
C PRO A 295 32.71 16.84 5.17
N ALA A 296 32.52 16.84 3.86
CA ALA A 296 31.38 16.16 3.19
C ALA A 296 31.21 14.68 3.59
N ARG A 297 32.32 13.96 3.85
CA ARG A 297 32.30 12.56 4.32
C ARG A 297 31.58 12.39 5.66
N GLU A 298 31.70 13.37 6.56
CA GLU A 298 31.11 13.31 7.90
C GLU A 298 29.60 13.56 7.82
N VAL A 299 29.20 14.50 6.95
CA VAL A 299 27.80 14.77 6.63
C VAL A 299 27.14 13.56 5.96
N GLU A 300 27.81 12.92 4.99
CA GLU A 300 27.30 11.70 4.35
C GLU A 300 27.15 10.54 5.34
N THR A 301 28.08 10.38 6.29
CA THR A 301 28.01 9.34 7.32
C THR A 301 26.80 9.52 8.23
N LEU A 302 26.51 10.76 8.66
CA LEU A 302 25.32 11.11 9.45
C LEU A 302 24.00 10.86 8.70
N LEU A 303 24.02 10.93 7.37
CA LEU A 303 22.85 10.72 6.51
C LEU A 303 22.74 9.29 5.95
N ALA A 304 23.74 8.44 6.18
CA ALA A 304 23.77 7.05 5.71
C ALA A 304 23.22 6.05 6.74
N ASN A 305 23.34 6.37 8.03
CA ASN A 305 22.81 5.58 9.13
C ASN A 305 21.89 6.44 9.99
N PRO A 306 20.75 5.94 10.49
CA PRO A 306 19.97 6.65 11.49
C PRO A 306 20.87 6.89 12.71
N VAL A 307 21.16 8.16 12.99
CA VAL A 307 21.96 8.55 14.15
C VAL A 307 21.13 8.24 15.38
N GLU A 308 21.66 7.40 16.28
CA GLU A 308 21.10 7.22 17.63
C GLU A 308 21.00 8.61 18.28
N GLY A 309 19.80 9.19 18.26
CA GLY A 309 19.50 10.36 19.06
C GLY A 309 19.71 9.99 20.52
N GLU A 310 20.37 10.89 21.27
CA GLU A 310 20.65 10.74 22.70
C GLU A 310 19.49 10.06 23.42
N ALA A 311 19.82 9.01 24.17
CA ALA A 311 18.87 8.20 24.92
C ALA A 311 17.85 9.10 25.63
N PHE A 312 16.56 8.84 25.39
CA PHE A 312 15.45 9.45 26.12
C PHE A 312 15.61 9.15 27.62
N GLU A 313 16.31 10.02 28.35
CA GLU A 313 16.41 9.94 29.80
C GLU A 313 15.00 10.14 30.40
N GLY A 314 14.46 9.10 31.03
CA GLY A 314 13.37 9.26 32.00
C GLY A 314 12.12 8.39 31.83
N VAL A 315 11.97 7.62 30.75
CA VAL A 315 10.84 6.67 30.62
C VAL A 315 11.37 5.25 30.77
N TYR A 316 11.01 4.57 31.86
CA TYR A 316 11.32 3.16 32.10
C TYR A 316 10.02 2.37 32.19
N LEU A 317 9.92 1.28 31.46
CA LEU A 317 8.76 0.39 31.48
C LEU A 317 8.98 -0.71 32.53
N ARG A 318 7.98 -0.93 33.39
CA ARG A 318 7.98 -1.99 34.41
C ARG A 318 6.83 -2.96 34.15
N PRO A 319 6.97 -4.26 34.47
CA PRO A 319 5.86 -5.20 34.43
C PRO A 319 4.63 -4.64 35.19
N GLY A 320 3.50 -4.53 34.51
CA GLY A 320 2.25 -3.94 35.00
C GLY A 320 1.90 -2.57 34.41
N ASP A 321 2.87 -1.87 33.81
CA ASP A 321 2.67 -0.53 33.24
C ASP A 321 1.73 -0.55 32.04
N ARG A 322 0.95 0.54 31.91
CA ARG A 322 -0.03 0.69 30.83
C ARG A 322 0.59 1.46 29.67
N VAL A 323 0.52 0.89 28.47
CA VAL A 323 1.01 1.49 27.22
C VAL A 323 -0.15 1.63 26.23
N ALA A 324 -0.07 2.60 25.32
CA ALA A 324 -1.09 2.80 24.29
C ALA A 324 -0.47 2.94 22.90
N PHE A 325 -1.22 2.54 21.87
CA PHE A 325 -0.77 2.59 20.47
C PHE A 325 -1.65 3.54 19.64
N THR A 326 -1.07 4.27 18.68
CA THR A 326 -1.79 5.14 17.74
C THR A 326 -1.15 5.18 16.34
N GLY A 327 -1.95 5.41 15.30
CA GLY A 327 -1.50 5.38 13.90
C GLY A 327 -1.32 3.97 13.32
N ALA A 328 -0.89 3.90 12.06
CA ALA A 328 -0.54 2.67 11.35
C ALA A 328 0.94 2.34 11.61
N LEU A 329 1.18 1.53 12.65
CA LEU A 329 2.52 1.07 13.03
C LEU A 329 3.06 0.06 12.00
N SER A 330 4.38 -0.04 11.90
CA SER A 330 5.12 -0.96 11.02
C SER A 330 4.86 -2.42 11.40
N LEU A 331 4.76 -2.72 12.70
CA LEU A 331 4.19 -3.98 13.17
C LEU A 331 2.68 -3.81 13.42
N PRO A 332 1.85 -4.80 13.03
CA PRO A 332 0.43 -4.79 13.35
C PRO A 332 0.20 -4.58 14.85
N ARG A 333 -0.80 -3.78 15.21
CA ARG A 333 -1.10 -3.46 16.62
C ARG A 333 -1.23 -4.73 17.47
N GLU A 334 -1.87 -5.77 16.95
CA GLU A 334 -2.06 -7.05 17.63
C GLU A 334 -0.74 -7.72 18.03
N GLU A 335 0.29 -7.59 17.20
CA GLU A 335 1.62 -8.12 17.48
C GLU A 335 2.32 -7.31 18.58
N TRP A 336 2.19 -5.98 18.54
CA TRP A 336 2.67 -5.12 19.62
C TRP A 336 1.96 -5.41 20.94
N GLU A 337 0.65 -5.61 20.93
CA GLU A 337 -0.15 -5.98 22.10
C GLU A 337 0.31 -7.33 22.68
N ALA A 338 0.60 -8.32 21.82
CA ALA A 338 1.14 -9.61 22.23
C ALA A 338 2.56 -9.50 22.81
N ARG A 339 3.45 -8.70 22.20
CA ARG A 339 4.83 -8.49 22.67
C ARG A 339 4.87 -7.83 24.05
N VAL A 340 4.08 -6.78 24.26
CA VAL A 340 4.06 -6.09 25.56
C VAL A 340 3.36 -6.94 26.63
N ALA A 341 2.35 -7.73 26.26
CA ALA A 341 1.70 -8.67 27.19
C ALA A 341 2.66 -9.75 27.70
N LYS A 342 3.56 -10.28 26.85
CA LYS A 342 4.60 -11.26 27.25
C LYS A 342 5.60 -10.69 28.26
N LEU A 343 5.78 -9.37 28.27
CA LEU A 343 6.67 -8.65 29.19
C LEU A 343 5.93 -8.11 30.42
N GLY A 344 4.67 -8.52 30.62
CA GLY A 344 3.84 -8.12 31.76
C GLY A 344 3.23 -6.71 31.65
N LEU A 345 3.40 -6.01 30.53
CA LEU A 345 2.81 -4.68 30.28
C LEU A 345 1.35 -4.79 29.81
N ARG A 346 0.57 -3.71 29.95
CA ARG A 346 -0.85 -3.67 29.59
C ARG A 346 -1.11 -2.71 28.43
N ALA A 347 -1.38 -3.25 27.25
CA ALA A 347 -1.84 -2.45 26.12
C ALA A 347 -3.31 -2.05 26.27
N ALA A 348 -3.61 -0.75 26.25
CA ALA A 348 -4.98 -0.25 26.34
C ALA A 348 -5.12 1.19 25.81
N GLY A 349 -6.33 1.76 25.88
CA GLY A 349 -6.55 3.17 25.55
C GLY A 349 -5.84 4.15 26.50
N VAL A 350 -5.65 5.40 26.06
CA VAL A 350 -4.95 6.45 26.82
C VAL A 350 -5.74 6.86 28.07
N SER A 351 -5.11 6.76 29.24
CA SER A 351 -5.64 7.23 30.53
C SER A 351 -4.54 7.86 31.38
N LYS A 352 -4.86 8.44 32.55
CA LYS A 352 -3.85 8.97 33.49
C LYS A 352 -2.83 7.95 33.99
N GLN A 353 -3.11 6.65 33.81
CA GLN A 353 -2.22 5.55 34.19
C GLN A 353 -1.35 5.08 33.03
N THR A 354 -1.53 5.62 31.82
CA THR A 354 -0.70 5.29 30.66
C THR A 354 0.66 5.97 30.82
N VAL A 355 1.73 5.16 30.73
CA VAL A 355 3.11 5.59 30.93
C VAL A 355 3.71 6.14 29.63
N VAL A 356 3.36 5.55 28.49
CA VAL A 356 3.84 5.99 27.18
C VAL A 356 2.84 5.64 26.07
N VAL A 357 2.80 6.45 25.02
CA VAL A 357 2.04 6.18 23.80
C VAL A 357 3.00 5.96 22.64
N ALA A 358 2.98 4.78 22.04
CA ALA A 358 3.69 4.47 20.81
C ALA A 358 2.87 4.91 19.60
N ALA A 359 3.44 5.78 18.77
CA ALA A 359 2.81 6.33 17.59
C ALA A 359 3.62 6.02 16.33
N ALA A 360 2.92 5.76 15.22
CA ALA A 360 3.56 5.66 13.91
C ALA A 360 4.25 6.97 13.51
N ASN A 361 3.69 8.10 13.96
CA ASN A 361 4.31 9.42 13.90
C ASN A 361 4.01 10.14 15.24
N PRO A 362 5.03 10.54 16.04
CA PRO A 362 4.86 11.26 17.30
C PRO A 362 4.08 12.57 17.19
N ASP A 363 4.07 13.20 16.01
CA ASP A 363 3.37 14.45 15.73
C ASP A 363 1.90 14.24 15.34
N SER A 364 1.41 13.00 15.31
CA SER A 364 0.01 12.68 15.00
C SER A 364 -0.98 13.50 15.84
N TYR A 365 -2.07 13.93 15.20
CA TYR A 365 -3.23 14.59 15.83
C TYR A 365 -4.40 13.63 16.08
N SER A 366 -4.14 12.32 16.17
CA SER A 366 -5.19 11.35 16.50
C SER A 366 -5.85 11.68 17.85
N ARG A 367 -7.09 11.21 18.05
CA ARG A 367 -7.79 11.36 19.34
C ARG A 367 -6.98 10.81 20.53
N LYS A 368 -6.13 9.81 20.31
CA LYS A 368 -5.25 9.24 21.35
C LYS A 368 -4.02 10.11 21.59
N ALA A 369 -3.40 10.64 20.54
CA ALA A 369 -2.25 11.54 20.65
C ALA A 369 -2.63 12.88 21.30
N LEU A 370 -3.75 13.47 20.89
CA LEU A 370 -4.31 14.67 21.54
C LEU A 370 -4.59 14.43 23.03
N ARG A 371 -5.21 13.28 23.36
CA ARG A 371 -5.50 12.92 24.75
C ARG A 371 -4.23 12.66 25.59
N ALA A 372 -3.16 12.14 24.98
CA ALA A 372 -1.88 11.93 25.64
C ALA A 372 -1.22 13.26 25.99
N ARG A 373 -1.22 14.23 25.06
CA ARG A 373 -0.73 15.60 25.29
C ARG A 373 -1.52 16.31 26.39
N GLU A 374 -2.85 16.22 26.40
CA GLU A 374 -3.71 16.77 27.46
C GLU A 374 -3.36 16.23 28.86
N LEU A 375 -2.90 14.98 28.93
CA LEU A 375 -2.57 14.30 30.18
C LEU A 375 -1.07 14.35 30.52
N GLY A 376 -0.24 14.99 29.70
CA GLY A 376 1.21 15.07 29.87
C GLY A 376 1.94 13.73 29.69
N ILE A 377 1.35 12.80 28.93
CA ILE A 377 1.89 11.46 28.71
C ILE A 377 2.81 11.50 27.47
N PRO A 378 4.06 10.97 27.56
CA PRO A 378 5.00 11.00 26.44
C PRO A 378 4.50 10.17 25.25
N ILE A 379 4.67 10.73 24.04
CA ILE A 379 4.39 10.07 22.78
C ILE A 379 5.73 9.80 22.10
N VAL A 380 6.01 8.55 21.76
CA VAL A 380 7.27 8.10 21.16
C VAL A 380 7.00 7.39 19.84
N ASN A 381 7.99 7.37 18.94
CA ASN A 381 7.87 6.60 17.71
C ASN A 381 8.03 5.09 17.97
N GLU A 382 7.69 4.27 16.99
CA GLU A 382 7.71 2.81 17.12
C GLU A 382 9.11 2.23 17.40
N HIS A 383 10.16 2.84 16.85
CA HIS A 383 11.53 2.41 17.08
C HIS A 383 11.97 2.67 18.52
N THR A 384 11.74 3.88 19.04
CA THR A 384 11.99 4.24 20.45
C THR A 384 11.18 3.35 21.39
N PHE A 385 9.93 3.04 21.06
CA PHE A 385 9.11 2.11 21.84
C PHE A 385 9.71 0.70 21.86
N SER A 386 10.24 0.23 20.73
CA SER A 386 10.94 -1.07 20.67
C SER A 386 12.13 -1.12 21.62
N THR A 387 12.94 -0.06 21.66
CA THR A 387 14.08 0.04 22.57
C THR A 387 13.64 0.04 24.04
N LEU A 388 12.57 0.78 24.38
CA LEU A 388 11.98 0.78 25.72
C LEU A 388 11.48 -0.61 26.14
N VAL A 389 10.85 -1.34 25.22
CA VAL A 389 10.34 -2.69 25.46
C VAL A 389 11.47 -3.71 25.65
N SER A 390 12.57 -3.58 24.89
CA SER A 390 13.77 -4.41 25.05
C SER A 390 14.52 -4.15 26.36
N SER A 391 14.29 -3.01 27.01
CA SER A 391 14.91 -2.63 28.29
C SER A 391 14.15 -3.09 29.54
N VAL A 392 12.99 -3.76 29.39
CA VAL A 392 12.18 -4.25 30.52
C VAL A 392 12.87 -5.46 31.15
N GLU A 393 13.59 -5.27 32.25
CA GLU A 393 14.22 -6.35 33.02
C GLU A 393 13.16 -7.37 33.49
N CYS A 394 13.33 -8.63 33.07
CA CYS A 394 12.54 -9.76 33.55
C CYS A 394 12.90 -10.10 35.01
N THR A 395 12.03 -9.76 35.96
CA THR A 395 12.16 -10.21 37.36
C THR A 395 11.16 -11.31 37.71
N GLY A 396 11.68 -12.52 37.97
CA GLY A 396 11.07 -13.65 38.71
C GLY A 396 10.31 -14.70 37.87
N GLU A 397 10.41 -16.02 38.05
CA GLU A 397 11.11 -16.94 38.97
C GLU A 397 11.18 -18.34 38.28
N ASP A 398 12.14 -19.18 38.70
CA ASP A 398 12.34 -20.63 38.44
C ASP A 398 12.83 -21.15 37.06
N GLY A 399 14.16 -21.37 36.97
CA GLY A 399 14.85 -22.16 35.92
C GLY A 399 16.39 -22.18 36.12
N PRO A 400 17.11 -23.26 35.79
CA PRO A 400 18.37 -23.64 36.45
C PRO A 400 19.58 -22.78 36.09
N SER A 401 20.53 -22.74 37.03
CA SER A 401 21.80 -22.01 37.04
C SER A 401 22.49 -21.87 35.68
N VAL A 402 22.62 -20.63 35.20
CA VAL A 402 23.62 -20.27 34.20
C VAL A 402 24.92 -19.96 34.93
N THR A 403 25.93 -20.79 34.70
CA THR A 403 27.31 -20.58 35.11
C THR A 403 27.80 -19.22 34.62
N ARG A 404 28.46 -18.45 35.50
CA ARG A 404 29.23 -17.25 35.10
C ARG A 404 30.16 -17.63 33.96
N ASP A 405 30.08 -16.88 32.87
CA ASP A 405 31.00 -16.95 31.76
C ASP A 405 32.42 -16.60 32.26
N GLU A 406 33.29 -17.60 32.35
CA GLU A 406 34.69 -17.48 32.81
C GLU A 406 35.64 -16.96 31.70
N SER A 407 35.12 -16.30 30.66
CA SER A 407 35.92 -15.85 29.51
C SER A 407 36.15 -14.33 29.40
N ARG A 408 36.04 -13.57 30.50
CA ARG A 408 36.60 -12.21 30.57
C ARG A 408 38.06 -12.25 31.07
N PRO A 409 39.03 -11.63 30.36
CA PRO A 409 40.40 -11.57 30.83
C PRO A 409 40.45 -10.84 32.18
N ASP A 410 41.24 -11.37 33.13
CA ASP A 410 41.38 -10.78 34.45
C ASP A 410 42.10 -9.42 34.32
N ALA A 411 41.41 -8.33 34.69
CA ALA A 411 41.95 -6.97 34.64
C ALA A 411 43.27 -6.83 35.42
N ALA A 412 43.50 -7.73 36.39
CA ALA A 412 44.73 -7.80 37.17
C ALA A 412 45.97 -8.19 36.33
N ASP A 413 45.81 -8.96 35.26
CA ASP A 413 46.92 -9.38 34.39
C ASP A 413 47.25 -8.34 33.31
N LEU A 414 46.22 -7.68 32.77
CA LEU A 414 46.35 -6.63 31.76
C LEU A 414 46.87 -5.31 32.35
N PHE A 415 46.41 -4.95 33.56
CA PHE A 415 46.75 -3.69 34.23
C PHE A 415 47.19 -3.93 35.69
N PRO A 416 48.41 -4.47 35.92
CA PRO A 416 48.85 -4.93 37.25
C PRO A 416 48.90 -3.85 38.34
N TRP A 417 48.91 -2.58 37.95
CA TRP A 417 48.93 -1.41 38.82
C TRP A 417 47.54 -0.98 39.31
N LEU A 418 46.45 -1.54 38.76
CA LEU A 418 45.07 -1.13 39.05
C LEU A 418 44.56 -1.66 40.41
N GLY A 419 45.12 -2.76 40.91
CA GLY A 419 44.92 -3.27 42.28
C GLY A 419 43.48 -3.68 42.66
N ARG A 420 42.52 -3.65 41.73
CA ARG A 420 41.11 -4.04 41.91
C ARG A 420 40.61 -4.87 40.71
N PRO A 421 39.98 -6.03 40.92
CA PRO A 421 39.51 -6.90 39.84
C PRO A 421 38.19 -6.45 39.16
N ASP A 422 37.47 -5.47 39.72
CA ASP A 422 36.10 -5.10 39.29
C ASP A 422 36.02 -3.87 38.35
N VAL A 423 37.11 -3.42 37.73
CA VAL A 423 37.05 -2.27 36.81
C VAL A 423 36.44 -2.71 35.47
N GLY A 424 35.34 -2.07 35.07
CA GLY A 424 34.42 -2.59 34.05
C GLY A 424 34.65 -2.08 32.63
N SER A 425 35.50 -1.06 32.43
CA SER A 425 35.73 -0.44 31.11
C SER A 425 37.14 0.15 30.91
N THR A 426 37.58 0.26 29.66
CA THR A 426 38.85 0.90 29.25
C THR A 426 38.91 2.38 29.60
N ALA A 427 37.75 3.07 29.60
CA ALA A 427 37.62 4.45 30.04
C ALA A 427 38.01 4.62 31.51
N GLU A 428 37.56 3.72 32.40
CA GLU A 428 37.92 3.75 33.83
C GLU A 428 39.41 3.47 34.03
N VAL A 429 40.01 2.55 33.27
CA VAL A 429 41.47 2.30 33.29
C VAL A 429 42.25 3.56 32.89
N ALA A 430 41.81 4.24 31.83
CA ALA A 430 42.43 5.48 31.37
C ALA A 430 42.34 6.60 32.42
N GLU A 431 41.20 6.76 33.08
CA GLU A 431 41.02 7.75 34.16
C GLU A 431 41.96 7.49 35.34
N VAL A 432 42.08 6.23 35.80
CA VAL A 432 42.97 5.89 36.92
C VAL A 432 44.44 6.11 36.53
N TRP A 433 44.84 5.75 35.29
CA TRP A 433 46.20 5.97 34.79
C TRP A 433 46.56 7.45 34.70
N ILE A 434 45.66 8.29 34.16
CA ILE A 434 45.86 9.74 34.05
C ILE A 434 46.05 10.37 35.44
N ALA A 435 45.28 9.93 36.43
CA ALA A 435 45.32 10.48 37.78
C ALA A 435 46.57 10.08 38.57
N HIS A 436 47.06 8.84 38.43
CA HIS A 436 48.11 8.30 39.31
C HIS A 436 49.48 8.13 38.65
N HIS A 437 49.55 8.15 37.32
CA HIS A 437 50.79 7.89 36.56
C HIS A 437 51.12 8.95 35.50
N PRO A 438 51.06 10.26 35.82
CA PRO A 438 51.17 11.33 34.83
C PRO A 438 52.55 11.41 34.12
N HIS A 439 53.59 10.87 34.75
CA HIS A 439 54.98 10.93 34.27
C HIS A 439 55.54 9.57 33.80
N LYS A 440 54.71 8.52 33.78
CA LYS A 440 55.12 7.23 33.21
C LYS A 440 54.82 7.21 31.72
N ALA A 441 55.68 6.56 30.94
CA ALA A 441 55.46 6.36 29.52
C ALA A 441 54.25 5.46 29.29
N LEU A 442 53.50 5.73 28.23
CA LEU A 442 52.22 5.07 27.95
C LEU A 442 52.36 3.58 27.66
N HIS A 443 53.49 3.11 27.13
CA HIS A 443 53.75 1.66 26.99
C HIS A 443 53.79 0.93 28.34
N ALA A 444 54.05 1.63 29.46
CA ALA A 444 54.06 1.02 30.79
C ALA A 444 52.65 0.81 31.37
N LEU A 445 51.61 1.23 30.64
CA LEU A 445 50.21 1.03 31.00
C LEU A 445 49.85 -0.46 31.06
N SER A 446 50.50 -1.30 30.25
CA SER A 446 50.32 -2.75 30.28
C SER A 446 51.63 -3.47 29.97
N PRO A 447 51.93 -4.64 30.58
CA PRO A 447 53.11 -5.42 30.22
C PRO A 447 53.09 -5.94 28.77
N TYR A 448 51.95 -5.92 28.09
CA TYR A 448 51.79 -6.39 26.71
C TYR A 448 52.07 -5.29 25.66
N LEU A 449 52.20 -4.03 26.06
CA LEU A 449 52.49 -2.92 25.15
C LEU A 449 54.00 -2.77 24.90
N THR A 450 54.39 -2.69 23.63
CA THR A 450 55.76 -2.32 23.23
C THR A 450 55.82 -0.88 22.72
N LEU A 451 57.00 -0.27 22.63
CA LEU A 451 57.16 1.10 22.11
C LEU A 451 56.73 1.25 20.64
N GLY A 452 56.64 0.14 19.90
CA GLY A 452 56.26 0.10 18.49
C GLY A 452 54.79 -0.24 18.26
N GLU A 453 54.01 -0.50 19.32
CA GLU A 453 52.61 -0.91 19.17
C GLU A 453 51.78 0.18 18.50
N PRO A 454 51.00 -0.16 17.45
CA PRO A 454 50.15 0.81 16.80
C PRO A 454 49.00 1.22 17.74
N VAL A 455 48.86 2.53 17.97
CA VAL A 455 47.66 3.08 18.61
C VAL A 455 46.72 3.54 17.50
N ASP A 456 45.58 2.86 17.36
CA ASP A 456 44.54 3.26 16.41
C ASP A 456 43.71 4.42 16.99
N LEU A 457 43.59 5.48 16.21
CA LEU A 457 42.86 6.68 16.54
C LEU A 457 41.96 7.12 15.37
N ALA A 458 41.85 6.31 14.32
CA ALA A 458 41.06 6.62 13.13
C ALA A 458 39.58 6.74 13.49
N ASN A 459 38.91 7.76 12.95
CA ASN A 459 37.49 8.05 13.22
C ASN A 459 37.16 8.32 14.70
N SER A 460 38.17 8.66 15.52
CA SER A 460 37.97 9.05 16.92
C SER A 460 38.00 10.59 17.08
N PRO A 461 37.33 11.14 18.12
CA PRO A 461 37.43 12.58 18.47
C PRO A 461 38.87 13.06 18.77
N ALA A 462 39.81 12.11 18.95
CA ALA A 462 41.21 12.34 19.23
C ALA A 462 42.13 12.20 18.00
N GLU A 463 41.62 11.88 16.80
CA GLU A 463 42.43 11.58 15.60
C GLU A 463 43.45 12.68 15.26
N ARG A 464 43.01 13.95 15.24
CA ARG A 464 43.89 15.11 14.97
C ARG A 464 44.96 15.30 16.05
N ALA A 465 44.62 15.02 17.31
CA ALA A 465 45.59 15.05 18.40
C ALA A 465 46.57 13.86 18.31
N GLY A 466 46.09 12.70 17.85
CA GLY A 466 46.87 11.51 17.52
C GLY A 466 47.89 11.75 16.41
N GLN A 467 47.52 12.49 15.36
CA GLN A 467 48.45 12.88 14.29
C GLN A 467 49.57 13.79 14.82
N ARG A 468 49.24 14.75 15.70
CA ARG A 468 50.24 15.63 16.36
C ARG A 468 51.13 14.84 17.32
N TRP A 469 50.53 13.95 18.10
CA TRP A 469 51.25 13.03 18.98
C TRP A 469 52.25 12.19 18.18
N ARG A 470 51.84 11.57 17.08
CA ARG A 470 52.72 10.79 16.18
C ARG A 470 53.82 11.63 15.53
N ALA A 471 53.54 12.88 15.18
CA ALA A 471 54.54 13.79 14.61
C ALA A 471 55.62 14.21 15.62
N GLN A 472 55.23 14.44 16.88
CA GLN A 472 56.14 14.89 17.94
C GLN A 472 56.83 13.72 18.66
N PHE A 473 56.18 12.56 18.72
CA PHE A 473 56.68 11.33 19.30
C PHE A 473 56.56 10.19 18.27
N PRO A 474 57.59 9.99 17.42
CA PRO A 474 57.59 8.94 16.41
C PRO A 474 57.36 7.54 16.99
N GLN A 475 57.80 7.32 18.23
CA GLN A 475 57.38 6.20 19.07
C GLN A 475 56.30 6.70 20.02
N MET A 476 55.06 6.65 19.58
CA MET A 476 53.91 7.27 20.27
C MET A 476 53.85 6.86 21.75
N LEU A 477 53.98 5.56 22.03
CA LEU A 477 53.89 5.01 23.39
C LEU A 477 55.09 5.34 24.31
N ALA A 478 56.13 6.01 23.80
CA ALA A 478 57.19 6.60 24.61
C ALA A 478 56.74 7.86 25.36
N ALA A 479 55.67 8.52 24.88
CA ALA A 479 55.13 9.72 25.50
C ALA A 479 54.51 9.41 26.87
N THR A 480 54.50 10.40 27.76
CA THR A 480 53.80 10.36 29.04
C THR A 480 52.47 11.11 28.96
N VAL A 481 51.58 10.92 29.95
CA VAL A 481 50.34 11.71 30.07
C VAL A 481 50.64 13.21 30.18
N ALA A 482 51.75 13.59 30.84
CA ALA A 482 52.21 14.97 30.91
C ALA A 482 52.63 15.52 29.53
N ASP A 483 53.26 14.69 28.70
CA ASP A 483 53.62 15.06 27.33
C ASP A 483 52.38 15.21 26.45
N LEU A 484 51.42 14.30 26.57
CA LEU A 484 50.13 14.41 25.87
C LEU A 484 49.37 15.68 26.28
N ARG A 485 49.37 16.04 27.56
CA ARG A 485 48.76 17.27 28.08
C ARG A 485 49.47 18.53 27.57
N ALA A 486 50.76 18.44 27.22
CA ALA A 486 51.52 19.54 26.65
C ALA A 486 51.32 19.69 25.12
N LEU A 487 50.65 18.74 24.46
CA LEU A 487 50.33 18.85 23.04
C LEU A 487 49.28 19.95 22.80
N PRO A 488 49.46 20.83 21.79
CA PRO A 488 48.48 21.85 21.45
C PRO A 488 47.11 21.24 21.14
N GLY A 489 46.06 21.70 21.82
CA GLY A 489 44.68 21.27 21.62
C GLY A 489 44.24 20.03 22.42
N VAL A 490 45.06 19.52 23.34
CA VAL A 490 44.73 18.37 24.18
C VAL A 490 44.22 18.82 25.56
N GLY A 491 42.90 18.99 25.69
CA GLY A 491 42.22 19.17 26.98
C GLY A 491 41.89 17.84 27.68
N GLU A 492 41.40 17.89 28.93
CA GLU A 492 41.15 16.69 29.77
C GLU A 492 40.26 15.63 29.09
N LYS A 493 39.23 16.04 28.35
CA LYS A 493 38.36 15.12 27.59
C LYS A 493 39.13 14.39 26.49
N ARG A 494 40.00 15.07 25.74
CA ARG A 494 40.81 14.45 24.67
C ARG A 494 41.96 13.62 25.24
N LEU A 495 42.56 14.06 26.35
CA LEU A 495 43.58 13.31 27.07
C LEU A 495 43.06 11.93 27.48
N ARG A 496 41.81 11.87 27.96
CA ARG A 496 41.14 10.60 28.30
C ARG A 496 41.02 9.66 27.10
N HIS A 497 40.51 10.14 25.97
CA HIS A 497 40.37 9.32 24.76
C HIS A 497 41.72 8.83 24.22
N LEU A 498 42.78 9.65 24.29
CA LEU A 498 44.12 9.24 23.86
C LEU A 498 44.69 8.11 24.73
N VAL A 499 44.50 8.19 26.06
CA VAL A 499 44.99 7.14 26.98
C VAL A 499 44.09 5.90 26.93
N GLU A 500 42.79 6.06 26.69
CA GLU A 500 41.86 4.95 26.46
C GLU A 500 42.22 4.15 25.21
N ALA A 501 42.60 4.82 24.12
CA ALA A 501 43.10 4.15 22.92
C ALA A 501 44.38 3.32 23.19
N VAL A 502 45.21 3.74 24.15
CA VAL A 502 46.37 2.95 24.60
C VAL A 502 45.93 1.74 25.43
N ALA A 503 44.89 1.87 26.26
CA ALA A 503 44.34 0.73 26.99
C ALA A 503 43.68 -0.29 26.06
N LEU A 504 43.06 0.16 24.96
CA LEU A 504 42.55 -0.71 23.88
C LEU A 504 43.69 -1.41 23.14
N ALA A 505 44.75 -0.69 22.76
CA ALA A 505 45.93 -1.31 22.14
C ALA A 505 46.61 -2.37 23.04
N ALA A 506 46.49 -2.25 24.36
CA ALA A 506 46.99 -3.27 25.29
C ALA A 506 46.18 -4.57 25.26
N LEU A 507 44.86 -4.46 25.06
CA LEU A 507 43.97 -5.61 24.87
C LEU A 507 44.31 -6.33 23.56
N ASP A 508 44.51 -5.57 22.48
CA ASP A 508 44.88 -6.12 21.17
C ASP A 508 46.26 -6.80 21.20
N ALA A 509 47.26 -6.15 21.80
CA ALA A 509 48.60 -6.73 21.92
C ALA A 509 48.66 -8.01 22.79
N GLN A 510 47.76 -8.15 23.76
CA GLN A 510 47.62 -9.39 24.54
C GLN A 510 47.05 -10.53 23.68
N ILE A 511 46.06 -10.21 22.83
CA ILE A 511 45.46 -11.16 21.88
C ILE A 511 46.53 -11.65 20.89
N ASP A 512 47.35 -10.74 20.36
CA ASP A 512 48.44 -11.05 19.44
C ASP A 512 49.57 -11.87 20.11
N ALA A 513 49.87 -11.60 21.39
CA ALA A 513 50.84 -12.39 22.16
C ALA A 513 50.37 -13.83 22.46
N GLN A 514 49.06 -14.09 22.38
CA GLN A 514 48.44 -15.42 22.57
C GLN A 514 48.15 -16.15 21.24
N GLY A 515 48.22 -15.47 20.10
CA GLY A 515 47.85 -15.99 18.79
C GLY A 515 48.95 -15.86 17.73
N THR A 516 49.86 -16.85 17.65
CA THR A 516 50.64 -17.07 16.42
C THR A 516 50.29 -18.43 15.84
N ALA A 517 49.51 -18.45 14.75
CA ALA A 517 49.31 -19.63 13.93
C ALA A 517 49.53 -19.32 12.44
N ASP A 518 50.29 -20.22 11.83
CA ASP A 518 50.69 -20.30 10.43
C ASP A 518 49.47 -20.42 9.48
N PRO A 519 49.35 -19.58 8.43
CA PRO A 519 48.20 -19.55 7.51
C PRO A 519 48.04 -20.83 6.66
N GLY A 520 48.92 -21.83 6.79
CA GLY A 520 48.76 -23.16 6.19
C GLY A 520 48.26 -24.27 7.14
N ALA A 521 48.03 -23.97 8.42
CA ALA A 521 47.68 -25.00 9.40
C ALA A 521 46.16 -25.37 9.38
N PRO A 522 45.79 -26.62 9.70
CA PRO A 522 44.39 -27.08 9.79
C PRO A 522 43.49 -26.21 10.67
N GLU A 523 44.06 -25.44 11.60
CA GLU A 523 43.37 -24.52 12.49
C GLU A 523 42.80 -23.27 11.78
N SER A 524 43.43 -22.82 10.68
CA SER A 524 42.90 -21.72 9.82
C SER A 524 41.65 -22.14 9.05
N ILE A 525 41.60 -23.41 8.64
CA ILE A 525 40.43 -24.07 8.07
C ILE A 525 39.34 -24.17 9.14
N VAL A 526 39.67 -24.46 10.40
CA VAL A 526 38.71 -24.49 11.51
C VAL A 526 38.10 -23.10 11.79
N ALA A 527 38.85 -22.01 11.68
CA ALA A 527 38.33 -20.64 11.87
C ALA A 527 37.36 -20.21 10.76
N GLY A 528 37.70 -20.44 9.49
CA GLY A 528 36.78 -20.23 8.36
C GLY A 528 35.56 -21.16 8.41
N TRP A 529 35.73 -22.39 8.92
CA TRP A 529 34.67 -23.37 9.14
C TRP A 529 33.73 -22.97 10.30
N THR A 530 34.25 -22.32 11.34
CA THR A 530 33.48 -21.80 12.50
C THR A 530 32.63 -20.58 12.10
N PHE A 531 33.16 -19.70 11.24
CA PHE A 531 32.36 -18.61 10.65
C PHE A 531 31.20 -19.14 9.82
N LEU A 532 31.41 -20.19 9.01
CA LEU A 532 30.37 -20.82 8.18
C LEU A 532 29.31 -21.56 9.02
N THR A 533 29.67 -22.18 10.14
CA THR A 533 28.75 -22.98 10.98
C THR A 533 27.89 -22.14 11.94
N GLY A 534 28.12 -20.83 12.06
CA GLY A 534 27.23 -19.91 12.76
C GLY A 534 27.58 -19.60 14.22
N ALA A 535 28.79 -19.91 14.69
CA ALA A 535 29.30 -19.40 15.96
C ALA A 535 30.40 -18.34 15.67
N PRO A 536 30.28 -17.09 16.16
CA PRO A 536 31.33 -16.10 15.95
C PRO A 536 32.56 -16.49 16.76
N PHE A 537 33.70 -16.69 16.08
CA PHE A 537 35.01 -16.65 16.73
C PHE A 537 35.45 -15.17 16.78
N PRO A 538 35.83 -14.63 17.94
CA PRO A 538 36.37 -13.27 18.02
C PRO A 538 37.62 -13.14 17.15
N GLY A 539 37.66 -12.16 16.24
CA GLY A 539 38.87 -11.81 15.47
C GLY A 539 39.10 -12.51 14.12
N ALA A 540 38.13 -13.25 13.57
CA ALA A 540 38.32 -13.85 12.23
C ALA A 540 38.28 -12.77 11.12
N SER A 541 39.38 -12.63 10.36
CA SER A 541 39.50 -11.67 9.26
C SER A 541 38.84 -12.16 7.96
N ARG A 542 38.42 -11.22 7.12
CA ARG A 542 37.92 -11.46 5.74
C ARG A 542 38.91 -12.27 4.89
N ASP A 543 40.20 -12.14 5.17
CA ASP A 543 41.28 -12.83 4.47
C ASP A 543 41.26 -14.35 4.72
N THR A 544 40.73 -14.79 5.88
CA THR A 544 40.70 -16.21 6.26
C THR A 544 39.67 -16.98 5.42
N LEU A 545 38.50 -16.38 5.16
CA LEU A 545 37.48 -17.00 4.34
C LEU A 545 37.89 -17.04 2.87
N SER A 546 38.49 -15.95 2.38
CA SER A 546 39.05 -15.89 1.02
C SER A 546 40.09 -16.99 0.80
N ALA A 547 41.02 -17.18 1.75
CA ALA A 547 42.01 -18.26 1.70
C ALA A 547 41.38 -19.67 1.70
N LEU A 548 40.32 -19.90 2.48
CA LEU A 548 39.59 -21.17 2.46
C LEU A 548 38.92 -21.45 1.11
N LEU A 549 38.31 -20.42 0.51
CA LEU A 549 37.67 -20.51 -0.79
C LEU A 549 38.69 -20.74 -1.92
N GLU A 550 39.82 -20.02 -1.90
CA GLU A 550 40.96 -20.26 -2.79
C GLU A 550 41.50 -21.69 -2.66
N ALA A 551 41.64 -22.22 -1.44
CA ALA A 551 42.06 -23.60 -1.20
C ALA A 551 41.08 -24.62 -1.81
N CYS A 552 39.77 -24.35 -1.77
CA CYS A 552 38.76 -25.20 -2.43
C CYS A 552 38.99 -25.24 -3.95
N VAL A 553 39.26 -24.10 -4.59
CA VAL A 553 39.58 -24.04 -6.03
C VAL A 553 40.91 -24.76 -6.31
N GLY A 554 41.87 -24.66 -5.39
CA GLY A 554 43.11 -25.42 -5.41
C GLY A 554 42.90 -26.92 -5.56
N GLU A 555 41.91 -27.52 -4.88
CA GLU A 555 41.59 -28.95 -5.02
C GLU A 555 41.23 -29.34 -6.46
N LEU A 556 40.50 -28.48 -7.17
CA LEU A 556 40.14 -28.72 -8.57
C LEU A 556 41.35 -28.56 -9.51
N VAL A 557 42.19 -27.56 -9.26
CA VAL A 557 43.42 -27.33 -10.02
C VAL A 557 44.40 -28.49 -9.83
N GLU A 558 44.58 -28.97 -8.60
CA GLU A 558 45.40 -30.14 -8.29
C GLU A 558 44.84 -31.43 -8.90
N ALA A 559 43.52 -31.60 -8.94
CA ALA A 559 42.88 -32.74 -9.60
C ALA A 559 43.14 -32.78 -11.12
N CYS A 560 43.39 -31.61 -11.74
CA CYS A 560 43.82 -31.54 -13.13
C CYS A 560 45.30 -31.93 -13.32
N ALA A 561 46.10 -31.96 -12.25
CA ALA A 561 47.52 -32.36 -12.25
C ALA A 561 48.38 -31.67 -13.33
N GLY A 562 48.03 -30.44 -13.70
CA GLY A 562 48.70 -29.67 -14.77
C GLY A 562 48.36 -30.08 -16.21
N ASP A 563 47.41 -31.00 -16.43
CA ASP A 563 46.92 -31.34 -17.77
C ASP A 563 45.95 -30.26 -18.27
N GLU A 564 46.37 -29.54 -19.30
CA GLU A 564 45.62 -28.44 -19.91
C GLU A 564 44.24 -28.88 -20.46
N ARG A 565 44.11 -30.13 -20.91
CA ARG A 565 42.83 -30.66 -21.38
C ARG A 565 41.87 -30.91 -20.21
N LEU A 566 42.38 -31.41 -19.08
CA LEU A 566 41.58 -31.58 -17.86
C LEU A 566 41.15 -30.22 -17.30
N ALA A 567 42.07 -29.25 -17.25
CA ALA A 567 41.76 -27.88 -16.84
C ALA A 567 40.67 -27.26 -17.71
N ARG A 568 40.74 -27.43 -19.04
CA ARG A 568 39.70 -26.95 -19.96
C ARG A 568 38.37 -27.71 -19.83
N ILE A 569 38.37 -29.00 -19.51
CA ILE A 569 37.14 -29.75 -19.18
C ILE A 569 36.50 -29.16 -17.91
N ALA A 570 37.30 -28.90 -16.87
CA ALA A 570 36.82 -28.30 -15.63
C ALA A 570 36.21 -26.91 -15.87
N THR A 571 36.95 -26.00 -16.51
CA THR A 571 36.50 -24.60 -16.68
C THR A 571 35.45 -24.42 -17.76
N GLN A 572 35.57 -25.08 -18.92
CA GLN A 572 34.66 -24.85 -20.05
C GLN A 572 33.43 -25.75 -20.05
N ARG A 573 33.46 -26.91 -19.38
CA ARG A 573 32.36 -27.90 -19.40
C ARG A 573 31.73 -28.22 -18.04
N TRP A 574 32.48 -28.28 -16.94
CA TRP A 574 31.86 -28.40 -15.62
C TRP A 574 31.36 -27.05 -15.13
N LEU A 575 32.22 -26.03 -15.27
CA LEU A 575 31.94 -24.67 -14.87
C LEU A 575 31.42 -23.80 -16.03
N GLY A 576 31.66 -24.21 -17.28
CA GLY A 576 31.09 -23.62 -18.49
C GLY A 576 30.13 -24.60 -19.17
N GLY A 577 29.30 -24.15 -20.10
CA GLY A 577 28.27 -25.01 -20.72
C GLY A 577 28.75 -25.90 -21.88
N ALA A 578 30.05 -26.11 -22.10
CA ALA A 578 30.55 -26.74 -23.33
C ALA A 578 30.18 -28.22 -23.45
N THR A 579 29.84 -28.64 -24.68
CA THR A 579 29.53 -30.04 -24.99
C THR A 579 30.80 -30.88 -25.18
N LEU A 580 30.68 -32.21 -25.05
CA LEU A 580 31.79 -33.14 -25.34
C LEU A 580 32.30 -33.03 -26.77
N GLU A 581 31.42 -32.67 -27.70
CA GLU A 581 31.72 -32.55 -29.13
C GLU A 581 32.57 -31.31 -29.40
N GLN A 582 32.18 -30.16 -28.83
CA GLN A 582 32.95 -28.90 -28.92
C GLN A 582 34.35 -29.04 -28.33
N LEU A 583 34.48 -29.72 -27.18
CA LEU A 583 35.79 -29.99 -26.58
C LEU A 583 36.60 -31.01 -27.38
N GLY A 584 35.96 -32.00 -27.98
CA GLY A 584 36.61 -33.00 -28.84
C GLY A 584 37.27 -32.35 -30.06
N GLU A 585 36.51 -31.49 -30.75
CA GLU A 585 37.02 -30.68 -31.86
C GLU A 585 38.19 -29.80 -31.42
N SER A 586 38.06 -29.10 -30.29
CA SER A 586 39.10 -28.20 -29.80
C SER A 586 40.40 -28.92 -29.36
N PHE A 587 40.30 -30.14 -28.82
CA PHE A 587 41.46 -30.92 -28.40
C PHE A 587 42.06 -31.77 -29.52
N GLY A 588 41.37 -31.89 -30.66
CA GLY A 588 41.75 -32.80 -31.75
C GLY A 588 41.55 -34.28 -31.39
N VAL A 589 40.55 -34.62 -30.57
CA VAL A 589 40.26 -35.99 -30.11
C VAL A 589 38.77 -36.32 -30.25
N THR A 590 38.40 -37.59 -30.14
CA THR A 590 37.00 -38.01 -30.23
C THR A 590 36.21 -37.59 -28.98
N ARG A 591 34.88 -37.41 -29.12
CA ARG A 591 33.96 -37.14 -27.97
C ARG A 591 34.11 -38.18 -26.85
N GLU A 592 34.39 -39.43 -27.23
CA GLU A 592 34.56 -40.53 -26.28
C GLU A 592 35.87 -40.38 -25.51
N ARG A 593 36.93 -39.87 -26.14
CA ARG A 593 38.18 -39.57 -25.45
C ARG A 593 38.01 -38.42 -24.45
N VAL A 594 37.24 -37.39 -24.79
CA VAL A 594 36.90 -36.31 -23.84
C VAL A 594 36.09 -36.85 -22.66
N ARG A 595 35.12 -37.73 -22.92
CA ARG A 595 34.35 -38.40 -21.86
C ARG A 595 35.24 -39.21 -20.92
N GLN A 596 36.21 -39.95 -21.45
CA GLN A 596 37.17 -40.70 -20.63
C GLN A 596 38.02 -39.79 -19.74
N LEU A 597 38.49 -38.66 -20.29
CA LEU A 597 39.23 -37.64 -19.53
C LEU A 597 38.34 -37.01 -18.43
N GLU A 598 37.08 -36.71 -18.75
CA GLU A 598 36.10 -36.20 -17.79
C GLU A 598 35.83 -37.20 -16.65
N VAL A 599 35.66 -38.49 -16.96
CA VAL A 599 35.49 -39.54 -15.95
C VAL A 599 36.73 -39.67 -15.08
N SER A 600 37.93 -39.60 -15.67
CA SER A 600 39.19 -39.63 -14.92
C SER A 600 39.29 -38.44 -13.97
N LEU A 601 39.03 -37.22 -14.44
CA LEU A 601 39.06 -36.01 -13.62
C LEU A 601 38.07 -36.10 -12.46
N ARG A 602 36.86 -36.60 -12.71
CA ARG A 602 35.83 -36.78 -11.68
C ARG A 602 36.27 -37.74 -10.59
N GLY A 603 36.83 -38.89 -10.98
CA GLY A 603 37.37 -39.86 -10.01
C GLY A 603 38.54 -39.28 -9.19
N THR A 604 39.43 -38.50 -9.83
CA THR A 604 40.53 -37.84 -9.11
C THR A 604 40.03 -36.76 -8.15
N PHE A 605 39.11 -35.90 -8.58
CA PHE A 605 38.55 -34.85 -7.75
C PHE A 605 37.75 -35.42 -6.56
N GLU A 606 36.83 -36.37 -6.78
CA GLU A 606 36.02 -36.96 -5.70
C GLU A 606 36.86 -37.72 -4.66
N SER A 607 37.96 -38.36 -5.07
CA SER A 607 38.83 -39.08 -4.14
C SER A 607 39.67 -38.16 -3.25
N ARG A 608 40.04 -36.98 -3.75
CA ARG A 608 40.96 -36.03 -3.10
C ARG A 608 40.30 -34.85 -2.44
N ALA A 609 39.21 -34.33 -3.01
CA ALA A 609 38.51 -33.17 -2.49
C ALA A 609 37.92 -33.49 -1.10
N ARG A 610 38.23 -32.64 -0.13
CA ARG A 610 37.74 -32.70 1.24
C ARG A 610 37.11 -31.37 1.62
N LEU A 611 37.72 -30.25 1.21
CA LEU A 611 37.27 -28.90 1.51
C LEU A 611 36.03 -28.53 0.69
N SER A 612 36.06 -28.69 -0.63
CA SER A 612 34.97 -28.22 -1.50
C SER A 612 33.60 -28.81 -1.14
N PRO A 613 33.47 -30.14 -0.92
CA PRO A 613 32.18 -30.72 -0.51
C PRO A 613 31.76 -30.34 0.90
N GLU A 614 32.71 -30.10 1.82
CA GLU A 614 32.42 -29.74 3.20
C GLU A 614 31.98 -28.28 3.32
N VAL A 615 32.69 -27.35 2.68
CA VAL A 615 32.31 -25.93 2.61
C VAL A 615 30.93 -25.79 1.99
N ALA A 616 30.64 -26.50 0.89
CA ALA A 616 29.31 -26.49 0.29
C ALA A 616 28.24 -27.03 1.25
N ARG A 617 28.51 -28.09 2.03
CA ARG A 617 27.58 -28.59 3.05
C ARG A 617 27.31 -27.56 4.14
N GLN A 618 28.35 -26.85 4.60
CA GLN A 618 28.19 -25.82 5.62
C GLN A 618 27.39 -24.62 5.14
N ILE A 619 27.64 -24.15 3.90
CA ILE A 619 26.82 -23.10 3.27
C ILE A 619 25.35 -23.54 3.20
N ALA A 620 25.09 -24.76 2.72
CA ALA A 620 23.73 -25.30 2.63
C ALA A 620 23.07 -25.50 4.02
N THR A 621 23.86 -25.78 5.06
CA THR A 621 23.36 -25.95 6.43
C THR A 621 23.04 -24.60 7.06
N ARG A 622 23.91 -23.60 6.88
CA ARG A 622 23.74 -22.25 7.41
C ARG A 622 22.51 -21.54 6.85
N PHE A 623 22.32 -21.59 5.54
CA PHE A 623 21.21 -20.90 4.87
C PHE A 623 19.98 -21.80 4.69
N GLY A 624 20.09 -23.07 5.09
CA GLY A 624 19.01 -24.03 4.98
C GLY A 624 18.62 -24.33 3.52
N PRO A 625 17.47 -24.98 3.32
CA PRO A 625 17.03 -25.44 2.01
C PRO A 625 16.48 -24.32 1.11
N LEU A 626 16.25 -23.12 1.65
CA LEU A 626 15.68 -21.97 0.94
C LEU A 626 16.19 -20.67 1.59
N ALA A 627 16.87 -19.82 0.82
CA ALA A 627 17.29 -18.49 1.27
C ALA A 627 17.39 -17.49 0.09
N PRO A 628 17.14 -16.18 0.30
CA PRO A 628 17.38 -15.17 -0.73
C PRO A 628 18.87 -15.08 -1.08
N LEU A 629 19.25 -15.15 -2.36
CA LEU A 629 20.66 -15.08 -2.78
C LEU A 629 21.32 -13.76 -2.33
N ARG A 630 20.56 -12.66 -2.33
CA ARG A 630 21.03 -11.36 -1.81
C ARG A 630 21.44 -11.40 -0.34
N ARG A 631 20.78 -12.23 0.48
CA ARG A 631 21.13 -12.42 1.90
C ARG A 631 22.43 -13.20 2.01
N VAL A 632 22.52 -14.30 1.25
CA VAL A 632 23.71 -15.15 1.17
C VAL A 632 24.94 -14.33 0.79
N LEU A 633 24.85 -13.52 -0.28
CA LEU A 633 25.95 -12.67 -0.75
C LEU A 633 26.25 -11.46 0.16
N ARG A 634 25.30 -11.03 1.00
CA ARG A 634 25.56 -9.99 2.00
C ARG A 634 26.28 -10.55 3.22
N GLU A 635 25.92 -11.76 3.65
CA GLU A 635 26.58 -12.44 4.77
C GLU A 635 27.93 -13.04 4.38
N ILE A 636 28.08 -13.46 3.12
CA ILE A 636 29.33 -13.98 2.55
C ILE A 636 29.59 -13.31 1.19
N PRO A 637 30.12 -12.08 1.18
CA PRO A 637 30.45 -11.35 -0.04
C PRO A 637 31.40 -12.08 -0.98
N GLU A 638 32.32 -12.86 -0.41
CA GLU A 638 33.35 -13.62 -1.14
C GLU A 638 32.73 -14.63 -2.10
N LEU A 639 31.51 -15.14 -1.82
CA LEU A 639 30.81 -16.03 -2.75
C LEU A 639 30.48 -15.34 -4.09
N GLY A 640 30.37 -14.02 -4.10
CA GLY A 640 30.15 -13.22 -5.30
C GLY A 640 31.42 -12.88 -6.08
N GLU A 641 32.60 -13.14 -5.52
CA GLU A 641 33.89 -12.84 -6.15
C GLU A 641 34.26 -13.91 -7.17
N VAL A 642 35.04 -13.52 -8.18
CA VAL A 642 35.48 -14.41 -9.26
C VAL A 642 36.63 -15.28 -8.77
N ALA A 643 36.43 -16.60 -8.81
CA ALA A 643 37.42 -17.59 -8.47
C ALA A 643 38.42 -17.78 -9.62
N GLU A 644 39.65 -17.30 -9.44
CA GLU A 644 40.76 -17.58 -10.37
C GLU A 644 41.46 -18.90 -9.98
N PRO A 645 41.93 -19.72 -10.95
CA PRO A 645 41.97 -19.48 -12.39
C PRO A 645 40.72 -19.98 -13.14
N VAL A 646 39.63 -20.30 -12.44
CA VAL A 646 38.48 -20.99 -13.06
C VAL A 646 37.48 -20.06 -13.75
N GLY A 647 37.49 -18.76 -13.42
CA GLY A 647 36.77 -17.70 -14.15
C GLY A 647 35.25 -17.68 -13.93
N VAL A 648 34.76 -18.27 -12.85
CA VAL A 648 33.36 -18.21 -12.40
C VAL A 648 33.33 -17.71 -10.96
N THR A 649 32.18 -17.26 -10.45
CA THR A 649 32.13 -16.88 -9.03
C THR A 649 32.25 -18.09 -8.10
N TYR A 650 32.65 -17.90 -6.85
CA TYR A 650 32.70 -18.99 -5.87
C TYR A 650 31.32 -19.63 -5.65
N GLU A 651 30.23 -18.86 -5.69
CA GLU A 651 28.85 -19.38 -5.71
C GLU A 651 28.67 -20.38 -6.87
N GLU A 652 29.01 -19.96 -8.09
CA GLU A 652 28.85 -20.78 -9.27
C GLU A 652 29.74 -22.02 -9.25
N TYR A 653 30.95 -21.90 -8.71
CA TYR A 653 31.88 -23.01 -8.48
C TYR A 653 31.22 -24.10 -7.63
N PHE A 654 30.75 -23.77 -6.43
CA PHE A 654 30.13 -24.77 -5.54
C PHE A 654 28.81 -25.29 -6.10
N ARG A 655 27.98 -24.42 -6.67
CA ARG A 655 26.70 -24.80 -7.25
C ARG A 655 26.88 -25.83 -8.36
N ARG A 656 27.82 -25.61 -9.29
CA ARG A 656 28.02 -26.48 -10.46
C ARG A 656 28.77 -27.77 -10.11
N LEU A 657 29.66 -27.75 -9.12
CA LEU A 657 30.45 -28.94 -8.75
C LEU A 657 29.78 -29.82 -7.69
N CYS A 658 29.20 -29.21 -6.65
CA CYS A 658 28.62 -29.94 -5.53
C CYS A 658 27.11 -30.18 -5.68
N GLY A 659 26.40 -29.29 -6.41
CA GLY A 659 24.98 -29.47 -6.73
C GLY A 659 24.05 -29.51 -5.51
N LEU A 660 24.46 -28.93 -4.37
CA LEU A 660 23.67 -28.93 -3.14
C LEU A 660 22.53 -27.90 -3.16
N TRP A 661 22.63 -26.89 -4.03
CA TRP A 661 21.62 -25.88 -4.27
C TRP A 661 21.51 -25.53 -5.77
N GLU A 662 20.41 -24.91 -6.13
CA GLU A 662 20.16 -24.24 -7.39
C GLU A 662 19.85 -22.77 -7.12
N VAL A 663 20.11 -21.89 -8.09
CA VAL A 663 19.68 -20.50 -8.05
C VAL A 663 18.55 -20.30 -9.03
N ARG A 664 17.39 -19.83 -8.56
CA ARG A 664 16.23 -19.47 -9.40
C ARG A 664 15.57 -18.22 -8.86
N ASP A 665 15.28 -17.26 -9.75
CA ASP A 665 14.58 -16.01 -9.41
C ASP A 665 15.18 -15.27 -8.19
N GLY A 666 16.51 -15.32 -8.05
CA GLY A 666 17.23 -14.69 -6.93
C GLY A 666 17.18 -15.45 -5.60
N TRP A 667 16.78 -16.72 -5.60
CA TRP A 667 16.76 -17.61 -4.44
C TRP A 667 17.76 -18.74 -4.58
N LEU A 668 18.46 -19.04 -3.49
CA LEU A 668 19.19 -20.29 -3.29
C LEU A 668 18.19 -21.34 -2.80
N ILE A 669 18.01 -22.42 -3.57
CA ILE A 669 16.98 -23.43 -3.36
C ILE A 669 17.60 -24.82 -3.40
N ARG A 670 17.30 -25.68 -2.43
CA ARG A 670 17.66 -27.10 -2.50
C ARG A 670 17.03 -27.77 -3.74
N PRO A 671 17.75 -28.57 -4.52
CA PRO A 671 17.17 -29.28 -5.66
C PRO A 671 15.94 -30.10 -5.24
N GLY A 672 14.85 -29.98 -5.99
CA GLY A 672 13.59 -30.66 -5.71
C GLY A 672 12.71 -30.06 -4.60
N LEU A 673 13.12 -28.95 -3.95
CA LEU A 673 12.33 -28.31 -2.90
C LEU A 673 10.93 -27.89 -3.37
N GLU A 674 10.80 -27.36 -4.58
CA GLU A 674 9.50 -26.93 -5.12
C GLU A 674 8.50 -28.09 -5.20
N GLY A 675 8.96 -29.27 -5.63
CA GLY A 675 8.14 -30.48 -5.64
C GLY A 675 7.77 -30.94 -4.23
N ALA A 676 8.70 -30.85 -3.29
CA ALA A 676 8.44 -31.16 -1.88
C ALA A 676 7.43 -30.18 -1.25
N ALA A 677 7.51 -28.89 -1.57
CA ALA A 677 6.56 -27.87 -1.12
C ALA A 677 5.15 -28.15 -1.64
N LEU A 678 5.01 -28.48 -2.93
CA LEU A 678 3.71 -28.85 -3.50
C LEU A 678 3.14 -30.11 -2.84
N ALA A 679 3.96 -31.12 -2.57
CA ALA A 679 3.54 -32.34 -1.90
C ALA A 679 3.16 -32.11 -0.43
N ALA A 680 3.88 -31.24 0.28
CA ALA A 680 3.56 -30.84 1.64
C ALA A 680 2.24 -30.07 1.69
N VAL A 681 2.08 -29.05 0.84
CA VAL A 681 0.82 -28.29 0.75
C VAL A 681 -0.36 -29.20 0.43
N ALA A 682 -0.20 -30.16 -0.49
CA ALA A 682 -1.29 -31.09 -0.81
C ALA A 682 -1.73 -31.98 0.37
N GLN A 683 -0.87 -32.19 1.37
CA GLN A 683 -1.20 -32.94 2.59
C GLN A 683 -1.75 -32.05 3.71
N MET A 684 -1.37 -30.77 3.73
CA MET A 684 -1.67 -29.82 4.81
C MET A 684 -2.89 -28.95 4.50
N ALA A 685 -3.14 -28.68 3.22
CA ALA A 685 -4.26 -27.87 2.80
C ALA A 685 -5.58 -28.51 3.22
N ASP A 686 -6.44 -27.71 3.82
CA ASP A 686 -7.79 -28.13 4.19
C ASP A 686 -8.69 -28.32 2.95
N ARG A 687 -9.96 -28.63 3.18
CA ARG A 687 -10.95 -28.83 2.11
C ARG A 687 -11.19 -27.58 1.23
N TYR A 688 -10.76 -26.40 1.68
CA TYR A 688 -10.84 -25.13 0.97
C TYR A 688 -9.52 -24.74 0.30
N GLY A 689 -8.49 -25.58 0.40
CA GLY A 689 -7.16 -25.32 -0.15
C GLY A 689 -6.30 -24.42 0.74
N VAL A 690 -6.71 -24.15 1.98
CA VAL A 690 -6.01 -23.28 2.92
C VAL A 690 -5.02 -24.09 3.74
N PHE A 691 -3.79 -23.60 3.86
CA PHE A 691 -2.76 -24.16 4.73
C PHE A 691 -2.07 -23.07 5.55
N ASP A 692 -1.41 -23.46 6.64
CA ASP A 692 -0.59 -22.58 7.48
C ASP A 692 0.84 -22.45 6.90
N PRO A 693 1.29 -21.24 6.49
CA PRO A 693 2.65 -21.01 6.03
C PRO A 693 3.73 -21.37 7.07
N ALA A 694 3.44 -21.25 8.37
CA ALA A 694 4.37 -21.60 9.44
C ALA A 694 4.58 -23.13 9.53
N GLU A 695 3.52 -23.90 9.30
CA GLU A 695 3.61 -25.35 9.21
C GLU A 695 4.35 -25.77 7.93
N LEU A 696 4.11 -25.10 6.79
CA LEU A 696 4.85 -25.38 5.56
C LEU A 696 6.34 -25.05 5.73
N ALA A 697 6.68 -23.93 6.36
CA ALA A 697 8.06 -23.55 6.65
C ALA A 697 8.76 -24.62 7.50
N ARG A 698 8.10 -25.14 8.54
CA ARG A 698 8.59 -26.27 9.35
C ARG A 698 8.78 -27.55 8.53
N ALA A 699 7.83 -27.88 7.66
CA ALA A 699 7.92 -29.06 6.79
C ALA A 699 9.06 -28.94 5.77
N LEU A 700 9.34 -27.72 5.30
CA LEU A 700 10.44 -27.43 4.38
C LEU A 700 11.78 -27.27 5.09
N GLY A 701 11.80 -26.99 6.40
CA GLY A 701 13.01 -26.71 7.18
C GLY A 701 13.59 -25.32 6.92
N THR A 702 12.74 -24.31 6.70
CA THR A 702 13.11 -22.91 6.44
C THR A 702 12.36 -21.97 7.41
N GLU A 703 12.72 -20.69 7.43
CA GLU A 703 12.00 -19.69 8.22
C GLU A 703 10.65 -19.33 7.59
N GLU A 704 9.66 -19.02 8.44
CA GLU A 704 8.32 -18.64 7.97
C GLU A 704 8.35 -17.37 7.11
N SER A 705 9.17 -16.39 7.50
CA SER A 705 9.35 -15.14 6.76
C SER A 705 9.86 -15.39 5.33
N GLU A 706 10.86 -16.26 5.18
CA GLU A 706 11.45 -16.63 3.90
C GLU A 706 10.48 -17.47 3.06
N ALA A 707 9.79 -18.43 3.67
CA ALA A 707 8.75 -19.20 3.01
C ALA A 707 7.64 -18.31 2.45
N ARG A 708 7.13 -17.33 3.23
CA ARG A 708 6.09 -16.39 2.79
C ARG A 708 6.54 -15.54 1.59
N VAL A 709 7.74 -14.95 1.66
CA VAL A 709 8.27 -14.12 0.56
C VAL A 709 8.54 -14.97 -0.69
N TRP A 710 9.01 -16.20 -0.51
CA TRP A 710 9.21 -17.12 -1.64
C TRP A 710 7.87 -17.51 -2.28
N LEU A 711 6.87 -17.89 -1.48
CA LEU A 711 5.54 -18.28 -1.96
C LEU A 711 4.86 -17.15 -2.74
N SER A 712 4.93 -15.90 -2.25
CA SER A 712 4.35 -14.75 -2.94
C SER A 712 4.97 -14.51 -4.32
N GLY A 713 6.27 -14.79 -4.48
CA GLY A 713 6.99 -14.70 -5.76
C GLY A 713 6.58 -15.76 -6.80
N THR A 714 6.14 -16.96 -6.36
CA THR A 714 5.82 -18.07 -7.29
C THR A 714 4.51 -17.89 -8.07
N ARG A 715 3.63 -16.95 -7.67
CA ARG A 715 2.25 -16.77 -8.19
C ARG A 715 1.37 -18.02 -8.11
N ARG A 716 1.81 -19.09 -7.44
CA ARG A 716 1.05 -20.34 -7.27
C ARG A 716 0.21 -20.37 -5.99
N PHE A 717 0.42 -19.39 -5.11
CA PHE A 717 -0.22 -19.25 -3.82
C PHE A 717 -0.77 -17.83 -3.68
N VAL A 718 -1.87 -17.71 -2.93
CA VAL A 718 -2.46 -16.41 -2.54
C VAL A 718 -2.35 -16.29 -1.04
N GLU A 719 -1.71 -15.23 -0.56
CA GLU A 719 -1.63 -14.96 0.88
C GLU A 719 -3.01 -14.53 1.40
N LEU A 720 -3.40 -15.08 2.55
CA LEU A 720 -4.64 -14.77 3.23
C LEU A 720 -4.33 -14.26 4.65
N PRO A 721 -5.23 -13.47 5.27
CA PRO A 721 -5.06 -13.04 6.66
C PRO A 721 -5.06 -14.27 7.60
N GLY A 722 -3.89 -14.75 8.02
CA GLY A 722 -3.76 -15.93 8.89
C GLY A 722 -3.57 -17.28 8.18
N GLY A 723 -3.35 -17.31 6.86
CA GLY A 723 -3.10 -18.55 6.11
C GLY A 723 -2.64 -18.30 4.67
N ALA A 724 -2.56 -19.35 3.86
CA ALA A 724 -2.33 -19.23 2.42
C ALA A 724 -3.18 -20.22 1.64
N LEU A 725 -3.66 -19.78 0.46
CA LEU A 725 -4.48 -20.59 -0.44
C LEU A 725 -3.62 -21.24 -1.52
N ALA A 726 -3.65 -22.56 -1.58
CA ALA A 726 -3.09 -23.35 -2.65
C ALA A 726 -4.01 -23.26 -3.89
N ARG A 727 -3.50 -22.69 -4.99
CA ARG A 727 -4.14 -22.71 -6.32
C ARG A 727 -5.54 -22.06 -6.36
N ALA A 728 -5.58 -20.74 -6.54
CA ALA A 728 -6.83 -19.99 -6.63
C ALA A 728 -7.39 -19.90 -8.07
N ALA A 729 -8.16 -20.91 -8.51
CA ALA A 729 -8.70 -20.98 -9.87
C ALA A 729 -10.02 -20.19 -10.07
N SER A 730 -10.83 -20.00 -9.03
CA SER A 730 -12.14 -19.31 -9.13
C SER A 730 -12.34 -18.27 -8.02
N HIS A 731 -13.29 -17.33 -8.22
CA HIS A 731 -13.69 -16.37 -7.19
C HIS A 731 -14.35 -17.07 -6.00
N GLN A 732 -15.03 -18.18 -6.24
CA GLN A 732 -15.68 -19.00 -5.23
C GLN A 732 -14.68 -19.66 -4.30
N ASP A 733 -13.61 -20.27 -4.84
CA ASP A 733 -12.58 -20.93 -4.03
C ASP A 733 -11.86 -19.92 -3.13
N ARG A 734 -11.56 -18.74 -3.68
CA ARG A 734 -10.98 -17.63 -2.92
C ARG A 734 -11.89 -17.15 -1.79
N ALA A 735 -13.19 -17.02 -2.06
CA ALA A 735 -14.14 -16.59 -1.06
C ALA A 735 -14.36 -17.63 0.03
N ALA A 736 -14.49 -18.91 -0.33
CA ALA A 736 -14.61 -20.00 0.63
C ALA A 736 -13.37 -20.09 1.54
N ALA A 737 -12.18 -19.93 0.96
CA ALA A 737 -10.92 -19.88 1.71
C ALA A 737 -10.86 -18.71 2.70
N VAL A 738 -11.20 -17.49 2.25
CA VAL A 738 -11.25 -16.30 3.12
C VAL A 738 -12.25 -16.48 4.27
N LEU A 739 -13.46 -16.97 3.96
CA LEU A 739 -14.48 -17.21 4.97
C LEU A 739 -14.01 -18.28 5.97
N SER A 740 -13.39 -19.37 5.50
CA SER A 740 -12.83 -20.42 6.34
C SER A 740 -11.78 -19.91 7.32
N VAL A 741 -10.86 -19.08 6.85
CA VAL A 741 -9.78 -18.52 7.69
C VAL A 741 -10.30 -17.50 8.70
N THR A 742 -11.20 -16.60 8.27
CA THR A 742 -11.68 -15.51 9.12
C THR A 742 -12.74 -15.97 10.12
N GLY A 743 -13.48 -17.04 9.82
CA GLY A 743 -14.48 -17.62 10.72
C GLY A 743 -15.71 -16.73 10.96
N VAL A 744 -15.90 -15.67 10.17
CA VAL A 744 -17.02 -14.73 10.32
C VAL A 744 -17.71 -14.45 8.99
N PRO A 745 -19.03 -14.19 8.97
CA PRO A 745 -19.71 -13.80 7.74
C PRO A 745 -19.24 -12.44 7.22
N MET A 746 -18.96 -12.37 5.91
CA MET A 746 -18.38 -11.20 5.26
C MET A 746 -19.19 -10.76 4.03
N THR A 747 -19.09 -9.47 3.68
CA THR A 747 -19.62 -8.98 2.41
C THR A 747 -18.66 -9.28 1.25
N PRO A 748 -19.12 -9.26 -0.01
CA PRO A 748 -18.24 -9.41 -1.17
C PRO A 748 -17.10 -8.38 -1.20
N GLU A 749 -17.34 -7.15 -0.73
CA GLU A 749 -16.31 -6.12 -0.58
C GLU A 749 -15.26 -6.49 0.48
N GLU A 750 -15.70 -6.98 1.64
CA GLU A 750 -14.81 -7.44 2.72
C GLU A 750 -13.97 -8.64 2.25
N ILE A 751 -14.57 -9.59 1.51
CA ILE A 751 -13.88 -10.73 0.92
C ILE A 751 -12.82 -10.28 -0.11
N LEU A 752 -13.17 -9.33 -0.99
CA LEU A 752 -12.23 -8.81 -1.99
C LEU A 752 -11.08 -8.01 -1.35
N ALA A 753 -11.38 -7.24 -0.31
CA ALA A 753 -10.38 -6.52 0.45
C ALA A 753 -9.39 -7.49 1.12
N ALA A 754 -9.89 -8.58 1.72
CA ALA A 754 -9.04 -9.62 2.31
C ALA A 754 -8.14 -10.34 1.29
N LEU A 755 -8.53 -10.34 0.01
CA LEU A 755 -7.77 -10.95 -1.09
C LEU A 755 -6.81 -9.98 -1.80
N GLY A 756 -6.87 -8.67 -1.48
CA GLY A 756 -6.16 -7.64 -2.24
C GLY A 756 -6.54 -7.62 -3.73
N ALA A 757 -7.76 -8.04 -4.08
CA ALA A 757 -8.18 -8.26 -5.45
C ALA A 757 -9.12 -7.17 -5.96
N GLU A 758 -8.79 -6.57 -7.10
CA GLU A 758 -9.71 -5.69 -7.83
C GLU A 758 -10.68 -6.52 -8.67
N ALA A 759 -11.92 -6.66 -8.21
CA ALA A 759 -12.98 -7.31 -8.97
C ALA A 759 -14.30 -6.57 -8.84
N ASN A 760 -15.20 -6.80 -9.80
CA ASN A 760 -16.55 -6.26 -9.72
C ASN A 760 -17.33 -6.97 -8.61
N VAL A 761 -17.58 -6.24 -7.52
CA VAL A 761 -18.32 -6.69 -6.33
C VAL A 761 -19.62 -7.40 -6.68
N ARG A 762 -20.39 -6.87 -7.64
CA ARG A 762 -21.68 -7.45 -8.04
C ARG A 762 -21.51 -8.78 -8.77
N SER A 763 -20.46 -8.89 -9.59
CA SER A 763 -20.11 -10.16 -10.24
C SER A 763 -19.71 -11.21 -9.20
N VAL A 764 -18.91 -10.83 -8.21
CA VAL A 764 -18.50 -11.73 -7.13
C VAL A 764 -19.72 -12.18 -6.33
N ALA A 765 -20.56 -11.25 -5.86
CA ALA A 765 -21.79 -11.57 -5.13
C ALA A 765 -22.70 -12.58 -5.87
N ASN A 766 -22.84 -12.42 -7.19
CA ASN A 766 -23.60 -13.35 -8.03
C ASN A 766 -22.94 -14.74 -8.10
N GLN A 767 -21.61 -14.81 -8.19
CA GLN A 767 -20.87 -16.07 -8.23
C GLN A 767 -20.89 -16.79 -6.88
N LEU A 768 -20.83 -16.07 -5.76
CA LEU A 768 -20.94 -16.64 -4.41
C LEU A 768 -22.30 -17.29 -4.18
N ALA A 769 -23.38 -16.68 -4.69
CA ALA A 769 -24.73 -17.23 -4.56
C ALA A 769 -24.95 -18.54 -5.33
N LEU A 770 -24.03 -18.91 -6.23
CA LEU A 770 -24.09 -20.17 -7.01
C LEU A 770 -23.29 -21.31 -6.36
N ASP A 771 -22.49 -21.04 -5.33
CA ASP A 771 -21.63 -22.04 -4.69
C ASP A 771 -22.32 -22.66 -3.47
N GLU A 772 -22.53 -23.98 -3.49
CA GLU A 772 -23.20 -24.71 -2.41
C GLU A 772 -22.46 -24.66 -1.06
N ARG A 773 -21.15 -24.35 -1.06
CA ARG A 773 -20.36 -24.20 0.17
C ARG A 773 -20.63 -22.86 0.87
N ILE A 774 -21.23 -21.89 0.18
CA ILE A 774 -21.41 -20.52 0.65
C ILE A 774 -22.90 -20.23 0.75
N SER A 775 -23.35 -19.84 1.94
CA SER A 775 -24.73 -19.44 2.19
C SER A 775 -24.81 -17.93 2.40
N ARG A 776 -25.87 -17.32 1.89
CA ARG A 776 -26.20 -15.93 2.19
C ARG A 776 -26.90 -15.89 3.54
N VAL A 777 -26.28 -15.24 4.53
CA VAL A 777 -26.77 -15.21 5.92
C VAL A 777 -27.32 -13.84 6.32
N ALA A 778 -27.10 -12.82 5.49
CA ALA A 778 -27.68 -11.49 5.66
C ALA A 778 -27.76 -10.72 4.32
N PRO A 779 -28.33 -9.49 4.28
CA PRO A 779 -28.25 -8.64 3.09
C PRO A 779 -26.80 -8.41 2.68
N ASN A 780 -26.43 -8.88 1.48
CA ASN A 780 -25.07 -8.78 0.95
C ASN A 780 -23.98 -9.37 1.85
N THR A 781 -24.32 -10.34 2.71
CA THR A 781 -23.38 -11.00 3.64
C THR A 781 -23.44 -12.50 3.48
N TYR A 782 -22.28 -13.12 3.36
CA TYR A 782 -22.10 -14.54 3.04
C TYR A 782 -21.26 -15.21 4.13
N GLY A 783 -21.59 -16.47 4.44
CA GLY A 783 -20.84 -17.32 5.35
C GLY A 783 -20.71 -18.73 4.79
N LEU A 784 -19.88 -19.57 5.41
CA LEU A 784 -19.82 -20.97 5.02
C LEU A 784 -21.11 -21.69 5.42
N ALA A 785 -21.65 -22.51 4.52
CA ALA A 785 -22.87 -23.28 4.76
C ALA A 785 -22.72 -24.23 5.98
N GLU A 786 -21.52 -24.76 6.22
CA GLU A 786 -21.25 -25.66 7.35
C GLU A 786 -21.29 -24.98 8.72
N TRP A 787 -21.30 -23.64 8.78
CA TRP A 787 -21.48 -22.91 10.03
C TRP A 787 -22.91 -23.04 10.60
N GLY A 788 -23.85 -23.59 9.81
CA GLY A 788 -25.22 -23.82 10.26
C GLY A 788 -26.01 -22.52 10.53
N LEU A 789 -25.58 -21.40 9.95
CA LEU A 789 -26.29 -20.13 10.04
C LEU A 789 -27.57 -20.15 9.21
N GLU A 790 -28.61 -19.47 9.69
CA GLU A 790 -29.89 -19.36 8.99
C GLU A 790 -29.72 -18.65 7.64
N GLU A 791 -30.20 -19.29 6.56
CA GLU A 791 -30.17 -18.69 5.23
C GLU A 791 -31.13 -17.50 5.12
N TYR A 792 -30.57 -16.37 4.68
CA TYR A 792 -31.27 -15.13 4.44
C TYR A 792 -31.61 -14.97 2.97
N THR A 793 -32.90 -14.83 2.68
CA THR A 793 -33.38 -14.54 1.31
C THR A 793 -33.78 -13.06 1.15
N THR A 794 -34.74 -12.57 1.95
CA THR A 794 -35.24 -11.20 1.93
C THR A 794 -35.67 -10.72 3.32
N ILE A 795 -35.81 -9.40 3.52
CA ILE A 795 -36.34 -8.83 4.78
C ILE A 795 -37.75 -9.34 5.05
N ALA A 796 -38.57 -9.50 4.00
CA ALA A 796 -39.94 -9.99 4.12
C ALA A 796 -39.97 -11.48 4.55
N ASP A 797 -39.15 -12.34 3.95
CA ASP A 797 -39.04 -13.75 4.34
C ASP A 797 -38.52 -13.89 5.78
N TRP A 798 -37.52 -13.10 6.16
CA TRP A 798 -36.99 -13.08 7.52
C TRP A 798 -38.07 -12.66 8.54
N ILE A 799 -38.83 -11.59 8.29
CA ILE A 799 -39.96 -11.18 9.13
C ILE A 799 -41.03 -12.29 9.16
N GLY A 800 -41.34 -12.86 7.99
CA GLY A 800 -42.30 -13.97 7.85
C GLY A 800 -41.92 -15.18 8.69
N LYS A 801 -40.67 -15.64 8.64
CA LYS A 801 -40.16 -16.75 9.46
C LYS A 801 -40.29 -16.48 10.96
N ARG A 802 -40.07 -15.25 11.43
CA ARG A 802 -40.27 -14.88 12.85
C ARG A 802 -41.75 -14.90 13.23
N ILE A 803 -42.63 -14.47 12.33
CA ILE A 803 -44.09 -14.57 12.52
C ILE A 803 -44.53 -16.03 12.56
N ASP A 804 -44.07 -16.84 11.61
CA ASP A 804 -44.45 -18.25 11.44
C ASP A 804 -43.89 -19.13 12.58
N ALA A 805 -42.73 -18.77 13.14
CA ALA A 805 -42.16 -19.40 14.33
C ALA A 805 -42.83 -18.94 15.65
N SER A 806 -43.58 -17.83 15.63
CA SER A 806 -44.28 -17.33 16.80
C SER A 806 -45.60 -18.08 17.03
N PRO A 807 -45.84 -18.65 18.22
CA PRO A 807 -47.10 -19.35 18.53
C PRO A 807 -48.36 -18.48 18.37
N SER A 808 -48.22 -17.16 18.44
CA SER A 808 -49.32 -16.19 18.31
C SER A 808 -49.55 -15.71 16.88
N GLY A 809 -48.79 -16.20 15.89
CA GLY A 809 -48.86 -15.74 14.50
C GLY A 809 -48.52 -14.26 14.33
N SER A 810 -47.76 -13.70 15.28
CA SER A 810 -47.37 -12.29 15.35
C SER A 810 -46.08 -12.13 16.15
N VAL A 811 -45.27 -11.12 15.82
CA VAL A 811 -44.00 -10.84 16.51
C VAL A 811 -43.94 -9.36 16.90
N PRO A 812 -43.50 -9.00 18.12
CA PRO A 812 -43.32 -7.60 18.49
C PRO A 812 -42.37 -6.87 17.54
N LEU A 813 -42.74 -5.66 17.09
CA LEU A 813 -41.87 -4.85 16.23
C LEU A 813 -40.55 -4.51 16.93
N THR A 814 -40.56 -4.35 18.25
CA THR A 814 -39.36 -4.13 19.06
C THR A 814 -38.35 -5.27 18.95
N ASP A 815 -38.83 -6.51 18.82
CA ASP A 815 -37.97 -7.70 18.76
C ASP A 815 -37.30 -7.79 17.39
N LEU A 816 -38.07 -7.53 16.32
CA LEU A 816 -37.53 -7.40 14.97
C LEU A 816 -36.48 -6.28 14.89
N LEU A 817 -36.73 -5.13 15.53
CA LEU A 817 -35.78 -4.01 15.55
C LEU A 817 -34.52 -4.30 16.38
N ALA A 818 -34.63 -5.11 17.43
CA ALA A 818 -33.50 -5.54 18.24
C ALA A 818 -32.62 -6.58 17.51
N GLU A 819 -33.23 -7.43 16.69
CA GLU A 819 -32.53 -8.47 15.93
C GLU A 819 -31.91 -7.95 14.62
N ALA A 820 -32.56 -7.00 13.93
CA ALA A 820 -32.15 -6.46 12.64
C ALA A 820 -30.66 -6.02 12.54
N PRO A 821 -30.07 -5.34 13.54
CA PRO A 821 -28.66 -4.95 13.50
C PRO A 821 -27.69 -6.14 13.40
N ARG A 822 -28.04 -7.32 13.96
CA ARG A 822 -27.20 -8.54 13.86
C ARG A 822 -27.09 -9.03 12.42
N LEU A 823 -28.13 -8.80 11.63
CA LEU A 823 -28.19 -9.10 10.20
C LEU A 823 -27.75 -7.91 9.34
N ARG A 824 -27.19 -6.83 9.93
CA ARG A 824 -26.84 -5.59 9.20
C ARG A 824 -28.04 -4.97 8.46
N ILE A 825 -29.28 -5.18 8.94
CA ILE A 825 -30.51 -4.57 8.41
C ILE A 825 -30.78 -3.26 9.16
N SER A 826 -31.05 -2.17 8.45
CA SER A 826 -31.38 -0.88 9.09
C SER A 826 -32.80 -0.85 9.64
N GLU A 827 -33.02 -0.13 10.75
CA GLU A 827 -34.35 0.08 11.34
C GLU A 827 -35.34 0.68 10.33
N SER A 828 -34.89 1.63 9.51
CA SER A 828 -35.74 2.24 8.48
C SER A 828 -36.19 1.21 7.42
N SER A 829 -35.33 0.25 7.07
CA SER A 829 -35.70 -0.87 6.19
C SER A 829 -36.74 -1.78 6.83
N VAL A 830 -36.57 -2.18 8.10
CA VAL A 830 -37.57 -3.01 8.79
C VAL A 830 -38.92 -2.31 8.81
N ARG A 831 -38.96 -1.04 9.24
CA ARG A 831 -40.20 -0.25 9.29
C ARG A 831 -40.85 -0.08 7.91
N ALA A 832 -40.05 0.13 6.85
CA ALA A 832 -40.57 0.25 5.49
C ALA A 832 -41.18 -1.05 4.94
N TYR A 833 -40.65 -2.21 5.33
CA TYR A 833 -41.21 -3.51 4.97
C TYR A 833 -42.46 -3.84 5.79
N VAL A 834 -42.43 -3.57 7.09
CA VAL A 834 -43.57 -3.74 8.00
C VAL A 834 -44.74 -2.83 7.61
N ALA A 835 -44.47 -1.60 7.15
CA ALA A 835 -45.48 -0.67 6.66
C ALA A 835 -45.99 -0.97 5.24
N SER A 836 -45.64 -2.12 4.66
CA SER A 836 -46.07 -2.49 3.31
C SER A 836 -47.15 -3.56 3.32
N SER A 837 -47.90 -3.68 2.21
CA SER A 837 -49.14 -4.45 2.08
C SER A 837 -49.09 -5.94 2.48
N GLY A 838 -47.90 -6.52 2.70
CA GLY A 838 -47.73 -7.90 3.17
C GLY A 838 -47.79 -8.08 4.69
N PHE A 839 -47.68 -7.00 5.47
CA PHE A 839 -47.69 -7.03 6.93
C PHE A 839 -48.60 -5.96 7.50
N GLN A 840 -49.14 -6.22 8.69
CA GLN A 840 -49.93 -5.26 9.45
C GLN A 840 -49.35 -5.11 10.86
N VAL A 841 -49.49 -3.92 11.43
CA VAL A 841 -49.05 -3.63 12.80
C VAL A 841 -50.27 -3.29 13.65
N ALA A 842 -50.54 -4.12 14.66
CA ALA A 842 -51.58 -3.90 15.64
C ALA A 842 -50.96 -3.99 17.04
N ASP A 843 -51.21 -2.99 17.89
CA ASP A 843 -50.71 -2.92 19.27
C ASP A 843 -49.18 -3.14 19.40
N GLY A 844 -48.42 -2.70 18.40
CA GLY A 844 -46.95 -2.86 18.37
C GLY A 844 -46.45 -4.25 17.95
N ALA A 845 -47.34 -5.19 17.64
CA ALA A 845 -47.03 -6.49 17.07
C ALA A 845 -47.25 -6.50 15.55
N VAL A 846 -46.35 -7.18 14.84
CA VAL A 846 -46.38 -7.37 13.39
C VAL A 846 -46.95 -8.74 13.07
N SER A 847 -47.96 -8.80 12.22
CA SER A 847 -48.53 -10.04 11.65
C SER A 847 -48.64 -9.93 10.13
N ARG A 848 -48.94 -11.05 9.46
CA ARG A 848 -49.26 -11.01 8.02
C ARG A 848 -50.56 -10.22 7.82
N SER A 849 -50.61 -9.39 6.78
CA SER A 849 -51.81 -8.63 6.42
C SER A 849 -52.89 -9.56 5.86
N ASP A 850 -54.16 -9.33 6.20
CA ASP A 850 -55.33 -10.03 5.63
C ASP A 850 -55.84 -9.37 4.31
N GLU A 851 -55.29 -8.22 3.92
CA GLU A 851 -55.64 -7.57 2.66
C GLU A 851 -54.97 -8.26 1.47
N SER A 852 -55.77 -8.69 0.50
CA SER A 852 -55.26 -9.22 -0.77
C SER A 852 -54.44 -8.14 -1.47
N PRO A 853 -53.21 -8.44 -1.93
CA PRO A 853 -52.34 -7.42 -2.53
C PRO A 853 -53.04 -6.79 -3.74
N GLU A 854 -52.97 -5.46 -3.86
CA GLU A 854 -53.54 -4.74 -5.00
C GLU A 854 -53.03 -5.35 -6.31
N ILE A 855 -53.96 -5.83 -7.14
CA ILE A 855 -53.65 -6.50 -8.42
C ILE A 855 -53.67 -5.45 -9.53
N ILE A 856 -52.68 -5.51 -10.44
CA ILE A 856 -52.72 -4.74 -11.68
C ILE A 856 -53.82 -5.31 -12.59
N GLU A 857 -54.82 -4.49 -12.90
CA GLU A 857 -55.95 -4.83 -13.79
C GLU A 857 -56.01 -3.91 -15.04
N ASP A 858 -54.93 -3.16 -15.34
CA ASP A 858 -54.87 -2.26 -16.50
C ASP A 858 -55.09 -3.04 -17.82
N ASP A 859 -55.94 -2.50 -18.70
CA ASP A 859 -56.30 -3.13 -19.98
C ASP A 859 -55.17 -2.92 -21.03
N PRO A 860 -54.63 -3.98 -21.66
CA PRO A 860 -53.61 -3.86 -22.72
C PRO A 860 -54.00 -2.95 -23.87
N THR A 861 -55.29 -2.77 -24.14
CA THR A 861 -55.82 -1.90 -25.21
C THR A 861 -55.47 -0.42 -25.01
N GLU A 862 -55.12 0.01 -23.79
CA GLU A 862 -54.84 1.41 -23.47
C GLU A 862 -53.39 1.82 -23.72
N PHE A 863 -52.51 0.87 -24.04
CA PHE A 863 -51.06 1.11 -24.09
C PHE A 863 -50.49 1.10 -25.51
N LYS A 864 -49.52 2.01 -25.74
CA LYS A 864 -48.75 2.06 -26.99
C LYS A 864 -47.95 0.78 -27.21
N ASN A 865 -47.76 0.42 -28.47
CA ASN A 865 -46.94 -0.72 -28.93
C ASN A 865 -47.44 -2.12 -28.51
N LEU A 866 -48.56 -2.22 -27.79
CA LEU A 866 -49.27 -3.49 -27.57
C LEU A 866 -50.33 -3.67 -28.66
N TYR A 867 -50.22 -4.78 -29.39
CA TYR A 867 -51.11 -5.13 -30.49
C TYR A 867 -51.54 -6.59 -30.38
N VAL A 868 -52.75 -6.90 -30.84
CA VAL A 868 -53.23 -8.27 -30.95
C VAL A 868 -52.66 -8.89 -32.22
N ARG A 869 -51.95 -10.01 -32.07
CA ARG A 869 -51.40 -10.79 -33.17
C ARG A 869 -51.46 -12.28 -32.82
N ASP A 870 -51.88 -13.10 -33.77
CA ASP A 870 -52.01 -14.55 -33.61
C ASP A 870 -52.86 -14.95 -32.38
N GLY A 871 -53.89 -14.13 -32.08
CA GLY A 871 -54.81 -14.35 -30.96
C GLY A 871 -54.29 -13.90 -29.58
N ALA A 872 -53.09 -13.33 -29.48
CA ALA A 872 -52.48 -12.90 -28.23
C ALA A 872 -52.03 -11.43 -28.28
N TRP A 873 -51.94 -10.79 -27.11
CA TRP A 873 -51.33 -9.48 -26.99
C TRP A 873 -49.80 -9.59 -27.08
N GLN A 874 -49.22 -8.83 -28.00
CA GLN A 874 -47.78 -8.82 -28.23
C GLN A 874 -47.24 -7.39 -28.19
N LEU A 875 -46.09 -7.21 -27.54
CA LEU A 875 -45.39 -5.93 -27.47
C LEU A 875 -44.39 -5.82 -28.63
N LEU A 876 -44.53 -4.78 -29.44
CA LEU A 876 -43.53 -4.42 -30.44
C LEU A 876 -42.39 -3.67 -29.76
N LEU A 877 -41.20 -4.27 -29.74
CA LEU A 877 -40.01 -3.71 -29.11
C LEU A 877 -38.92 -3.44 -30.15
N THR A 878 -38.23 -2.30 -30.02
CA THR A 878 -36.97 -2.06 -30.75
C THR A 878 -35.81 -2.43 -29.85
N VAL A 879 -34.90 -3.28 -30.34
CA VAL A 879 -33.73 -3.78 -29.60
C VAL A 879 -32.75 -2.63 -29.35
N THR A 880 -32.29 -2.50 -28.10
CA THR A 880 -31.32 -1.49 -27.66
C THR A 880 -30.08 -2.18 -27.10
N ARG A 881 -29.00 -1.43 -26.86
CA ARG A 881 -27.79 -1.96 -26.20
C ARG A 881 -28.08 -2.59 -24.83
N ASP A 882 -29.03 -2.05 -24.08
CA ASP A 882 -29.33 -2.56 -22.74
C ASP A 882 -30.03 -3.93 -22.78
N HIS A 883 -30.86 -4.16 -23.80
CA HIS A 883 -31.46 -5.47 -24.06
C HIS A 883 -30.38 -6.50 -24.42
N LEU A 884 -29.41 -6.13 -25.27
CA LEU A 884 -28.29 -7.00 -25.67
C LEU A 884 -27.29 -7.26 -24.52
N ARG A 885 -27.12 -6.31 -23.60
CA ARG A 885 -26.27 -6.48 -22.40
C ARG A 885 -26.91 -7.44 -21.38
N GLY A 886 -28.22 -7.61 -21.44
CA GLY A 886 -28.97 -8.52 -20.58
C GLY A 886 -29.55 -7.87 -19.34
N SER A 887 -29.93 -6.60 -19.43
CA SER A 887 -30.67 -5.92 -18.36
C SER A 887 -32.17 -6.22 -18.47
N GLY A 888 -32.86 -6.27 -17.32
CA GLY A 888 -34.31 -6.14 -17.29
C GLY A 888 -34.74 -4.74 -17.75
N PHE A 889 -35.97 -4.59 -18.22
CA PHE A 889 -36.44 -3.35 -18.84
C PHE A 889 -37.92 -3.09 -18.52
N LEU A 890 -38.35 -1.85 -18.69
CA LEU A 890 -39.73 -1.45 -18.46
C LEU A 890 -40.63 -1.96 -19.57
N VAL A 891 -41.79 -2.51 -19.20
CA VAL A 891 -42.86 -2.88 -20.12
C VAL A 891 -44.15 -2.15 -19.74
N PRO A 892 -45.10 -1.96 -20.66
CA PRO A 892 -46.37 -1.32 -20.34
C PRO A 892 -47.14 -2.05 -19.23
N ARG A 893 -47.87 -1.30 -18.41
CA ARG A 893 -48.65 -1.87 -17.29
C ARG A 893 -49.70 -2.89 -17.73
N GLY A 894 -50.25 -2.74 -18.93
CA GLY A 894 -51.13 -3.74 -19.53
C GLY A 894 -50.53 -5.15 -19.59
N VAL A 895 -49.19 -5.29 -19.69
CA VAL A 895 -48.53 -6.61 -19.62
C VAL A 895 -48.73 -7.25 -18.24
N ALA A 896 -48.58 -6.48 -17.16
CA ALA A 896 -48.90 -6.98 -15.81
C ALA A 896 -50.40 -7.22 -15.61
N GLY A 897 -51.26 -6.48 -16.33
CA GLY A 897 -52.71 -6.69 -16.36
C GLY A 897 -53.10 -8.07 -16.92
N ILE A 898 -52.43 -8.53 -17.99
CA ILE A 898 -52.66 -9.87 -18.59
C ILE A 898 -52.53 -10.99 -17.55
N TYR A 899 -51.52 -10.87 -16.66
CA TYR A 899 -51.19 -11.89 -15.67
C TYR A 899 -51.71 -11.58 -14.27
N ARG A 900 -52.45 -10.46 -14.10
CA ARG A 900 -52.96 -10.02 -12.80
C ARG A 900 -51.86 -9.97 -11.73
N VAL A 901 -50.72 -9.37 -12.06
CA VAL A 901 -49.55 -9.33 -11.16
C VAL A 901 -49.84 -8.40 -9.97
N PRO A 902 -49.61 -8.85 -8.72
CA PRO A 902 -49.79 -7.99 -7.55
C PRO A 902 -48.71 -6.89 -7.46
N VAL A 903 -49.07 -5.72 -6.94
CA VAL A 903 -48.15 -4.61 -6.66
C VAL A 903 -47.10 -5.06 -5.63
N GLY A 904 -45.83 -4.96 -5.99
CA GLY A 904 -44.71 -5.47 -5.20
C GLY A 904 -44.39 -6.95 -5.42
N GLY A 905 -45.16 -7.65 -6.27
CA GLY A 905 -44.95 -9.05 -6.61
C GLY A 905 -44.46 -9.27 -8.03
N GLU A 906 -44.33 -10.55 -8.37
CA GLU A 906 -43.87 -11.02 -9.67
C GLU A 906 -44.58 -12.29 -10.09
N VAL A 907 -44.57 -12.54 -11.41
CA VAL A 907 -45.04 -13.78 -12.01
C VAL A 907 -43.93 -14.37 -12.88
N ALA A 908 -43.74 -15.67 -12.77
CA ALA A 908 -42.90 -16.45 -13.68
C ALA A 908 -43.78 -16.99 -14.81
N ILE A 909 -43.37 -16.74 -16.05
CA ILE A 909 -44.08 -17.15 -17.26
C ILE A 909 -43.18 -18.16 -17.98
N PRO A 910 -43.64 -19.40 -18.21
CA PRO A 910 -42.87 -20.39 -18.93
C PRO A 910 -42.45 -19.91 -20.32
N SER A 911 -41.22 -20.23 -20.73
CA SER A 911 -40.74 -19.94 -22.08
C SER A 911 -39.83 -21.06 -22.61
N ARG A 912 -39.57 -21.03 -23.91
CA ARG A 912 -38.66 -21.97 -24.57
C ARG A 912 -37.19 -21.89 -24.10
N LEU A 913 -36.76 -20.79 -23.47
CA LEU A 913 -35.39 -20.60 -22.96
C LEU A 913 -35.38 -20.39 -21.43
N GLY A 914 -36.31 -20.98 -20.70
CA GLY A 914 -36.47 -20.83 -19.25
C GLY A 914 -37.33 -19.62 -18.86
N ASP A 915 -37.82 -19.60 -17.63
CA ASP A 915 -38.89 -18.69 -17.22
C ASP A 915 -38.58 -17.21 -17.47
N GLN A 916 -39.58 -16.50 -17.98
CA GLN A 916 -39.59 -15.06 -18.11
C GLN A 916 -40.33 -14.45 -16.93
N PHE A 917 -39.72 -13.49 -16.25
CA PHE A 917 -40.31 -12.87 -15.07
C PHE A 917 -40.88 -11.50 -15.41
N VAL A 918 -42.12 -11.25 -14.99
CA VAL A 918 -42.73 -9.91 -14.99
C VAL A 918 -42.99 -9.49 -13.55
N ARG A 919 -42.43 -8.35 -13.15
CA ARG A 919 -42.49 -7.82 -11.79
C ARG A 919 -43.16 -6.45 -11.78
N VAL A 920 -43.93 -6.18 -10.74
CA VAL A 920 -44.51 -4.85 -10.48
C VAL A 920 -43.89 -4.31 -9.20
N ASN A 921 -43.26 -3.14 -9.25
CA ASN A 921 -42.73 -2.51 -8.04
C ASN A 921 -43.84 -1.75 -7.28
N LYS A 922 -43.52 -1.25 -6.08
CA LYS A 922 -44.47 -0.47 -5.25
C LYS A 922 -44.92 0.86 -5.88
N LEU A 923 -44.23 1.35 -6.92
CA LEU A 923 -44.62 2.52 -7.73
C LEU A 923 -45.48 2.14 -8.95
N LYS A 924 -45.98 0.90 -9.00
CA LYS A 924 -46.77 0.33 -10.11
C LYS A 924 -46.03 0.34 -11.45
N GLN A 925 -44.70 0.37 -11.45
CA GLN A 925 -43.90 0.21 -12.66
C GLN A 925 -43.73 -1.29 -12.96
N THR A 926 -44.02 -1.67 -14.19
CA THR A 926 -43.90 -3.05 -14.65
C THR A 926 -42.56 -3.28 -15.33
N LEU A 927 -41.83 -4.29 -14.87
CA LEU A 927 -40.52 -4.67 -15.37
C LEU A 927 -40.58 -6.10 -15.91
N SER A 928 -39.94 -6.32 -17.04
CA SER A 928 -39.63 -7.64 -17.57
C SER A 928 -38.17 -7.98 -17.26
N SER A 929 -37.88 -9.23 -16.90
CA SER A 929 -36.50 -9.73 -16.82
C SER A 929 -35.83 -9.72 -18.20
N THR A 930 -34.51 -9.93 -18.22
CA THR A 930 -33.71 -9.90 -19.45
C THR A 930 -34.29 -10.79 -20.54
N ILE A 931 -34.29 -10.30 -21.79
CA ILE A 931 -34.65 -11.08 -22.99
C ILE A 931 -33.42 -11.44 -23.84
N ARG A 932 -32.20 -11.16 -23.35
CA ARG A 932 -30.94 -11.36 -24.08
C ARG A 932 -30.81 -12.75 -24.69
N ARG A 933 -31.20 -13.78 -23.93
CA ARG A 933 -31.15 -15.19 -24.38
C ARG A 933 -31.93 -15.43 -25.68
N PHE A 934 -33.05 -14.75 -25.87
CA PHE A 934 -33.82 -14.86 -27.10
C PHE A 934 -33.20 -14.04 -28.23
N LEU A 935 -32.69 -12.84 -27.92
CA LEU A 935 -32.04 -11.98 -28.91
C LEU A 935 -30.77 -12.61 -29.46
N GLU A 936 -29.99 -13.31 -28.63
CA GLU A 936 -28.81 -14.08 -29.04
C GLU A 936 -29.19 -15.22 -29.98
N GLU A 937 -30.24 -15.99 -29.68
CA GLU A 937 -30.72 -17.05 -30.58
C GLU A 937 -31.24 -16.50 -31.91
N LEU A 938 -31.94 -15.37 -31.88
CA LEU A 938 -32.43 -14.71 -33.09
C LEU A 938 -31.32 -14.01 -33.89
N GLY A 939 -30.10 -13.94 -33.36
CA GLY A 939 -29.00 -13.18 -33.97
C GLY A 939 -29.30 -11.68 -34.09
N SER A 940 -30.14 -11.14 -33.20
CA SER A 940 -30.60 -9.74 -33.26
C SER A 940 -29.51 -8.74 -32.91
N THR A 941 -29.56 -7.59 -33.55
CA THR A 941 -28.64 -6.45 -33.38
C THR A 941 -29.37 -5.20 -32.90
N GLU A 942 -28.62 -4.19 -32.48
CA GLU A 942 -29.20 -2.91 -32.04
C GLU A 942 -30.00 -2.26 -33.18
N GLY A 943 -31.26 -1.92 -32.92
CA GLY A 943 -32.17 -1.34 -33.90
C GLY A 943 -33.12 -2.34 -34.57
N ASP A 944 -32.89 -3.65 -34.44
CA ASP A 944 -33.85 -4.66 -34.91
C ASP A 944 -35.18 -4.56 -34.14
N ARG A 945 -36.28 -4.97 -34.76
CA ARG A 945 -37.59 -5.04 -34.11
C ARG A 945 -37.94 -6.49 -33.79
N VAL A 946 -38.51 -6.71 -32.61
CA VAL A 946 -38.97 -8.01 -32.15
C VAL A 946 -40.36 -7.90 -31.53
N TRP A 947 -41.12 -9.00 -31.62
CA TRP A 947 -42.38 -9.20 -30.94
C TRP A 947 -42.17 -9.97 -29.65
N LEU A 948 -42.62 -9.42 -28.53
CA LEU A 948 -42.69 -10.12 -27.26
C LEU A 948 -44.12 -10.60 -27.06
N ARG A 949 -44.34 -11.91 -27.14
CA ARG A 949 -45.65 -12.54 -27.02
C ARG A 949 -45.92 -12.89 -25.56
N PHE A 950 -47.02 -12.34 -25.03
CA PHE A 950 -47.45 -12.55 -23.65
C PHE A 950 -48.77 -13.34 -23.64
N GLU A 951 -48.68 -14.64 -23.34
CA GLU A 951 -49.85 -15.49 -23.09
C GLU A 951 -49.89 -16.01 -21.66
N PRO A 952 -51.07 -16.36 -21.12
CA PRO A 952 -51.23 -16.85 -19.75
C PRO A 952 -50.27 -17.98 -19.35
N SER A 953 -49.84 -18.80 -20.31
CA SER A 953 -48.95 -19.96 -20.08
C SER A 953 -47.68 -19.97 -20.93
N LEU A 954 -47.39 -18.91 -21.70
CA LEU A 954 -46.24 -18.89 -22.60
C LEU A 954 -45.72 -17.46 -22.80
N PHE A 955 -44.40 -17.32 -22.70
CA PHE A 955 -43.66 -16.18 -23.19
C PHE A 955 -42.77 -16.59 -24.36
N ASP A 956 -42.70 -15.77 -25.40
CA ASP A 956 -41.75 -15.96 -26.48
C ASP A 956 -41.34 -14.63 -27.14
N VAL A 957 -40.20 -14.64 -27.81
CA VAL A 957 -39.69 -13.52 -28.60
C VAL A 957 -39.48 -13.99 -30.04
N THR A 958 -40.11 -13.27 -30.97
CA THR A 958 -40.02 -13.56 -32.41
C THR A 958 -39.60 -12.31 -33.20
N PRO A 959 -39.01 -12.45 -34.40
CA PRO A 959 -38.67 -11.30 -35.23
C PRO A 959 -39.90 -10.49 -35.65
N ALA A 960 -39.78 -9.16 -35.67
CA ALA A 960 -40.79 -8.26 -36.23
C ALA A 960 -40.28 -7.62 -37.53
N PRO A 961 -41.17 -7.21 -38.46
CA PRO A 961 -40.76 -6.49 -39.68
C PRO A 961 -39.90 -5.27 -39.33
N ALA A 962 -38.92 -4.91 -40.15
CA ALA A 962 -38.15 -3.67 -39.94
C ALA A 962 -39.05 -2.43 -40.08
N ALA A 963 -38.74 -1.34 -39.36
CA ALA A 963 -39.49 -0.10 -39.49
C ALA A 963 -39.13 0.62 -40.80
N ASP A 964 -40.12 0.87 -41.65
CA ASP A 964 -39.94 1.69 -42.84
C ASP A 964 -40.02 3.17 -42.45
N LYS A 965 -38.85 3.77 -42.25
CA LYS A 965 -38.72 5.19 -41.87
C LYS A 965 -39.07 6.15 -43.02
N THR A 966 -39.18 5.65 -44.25
CA THR A 966 -39.49 6.44 -45.45
C THR A 966 -40.98 6.53 -45.73
N ALA A 967 -41.75 5.53 -45.28
CA ALA A 967 -43.20 5.52 -45.39
C ALA A 967 -43.86 6.71 -44.65
N ARG A 968 -44.93 7.24 -45.23
CA ARG A 968 -45.73 8.38 -44.71
C ARG A 968 -47.22 8.05 -44.81
N GLY A 969 -48.06 8.80 -44.12
CA GLY A 969 -49.51 8.56 -44.12
C GLY A 969 -49.87 7.15 -43.64
N LEU A 970 -50.83 6.51 -44.30
CA LEU A 970 -51.33 5.18 -43.92
C LEU A 970 -50.24 4.09 -43.95
N ALA A 971 -49.35 4.11 -44.95
CA ALA A 971 -48.22 3.17 -45.03
C ALA A 971 -47.26 3.32 -43.83
N GLY A 972 -47.03 4.56 -43.38
CA GLY A 972 -46.20 4.83 -42.20
C GLY A 972 -46.84 4.33 -40.90
N LEU A 973 -48.17 4.49 -40.77
CA LEU A 973 -48.93 3.95 -39.64
C LEU A 973 -48.85 2.41 -39.61
N LEU A 974 -49.14 1.75 -40.73
CA LEU A 974 -49.08 0.29 -40.87
C LEU A 974 -47.69 -0.23 -40.49
N SER A 975 -46.63 0.36 -41.06
CA SER A 975 -45.25 -0.03 -40.73
C SER A 975 -44.91 0.20 -39.25
N GLY A 976 -45.40 1.29 -38.66
CA GLY A 976 -45.26 1.60 -37.23
C GLY A 976 -45.92 0.58 -36.31
N MET A 977 -47.06 0.01 -36.73
CA MET A 977 -47.75 -1.09 -36.04
C MET A 977 -47.15 -2.48 -36.34
N GLY A 978 -46.15 -2.57 -37.22
CA GLY A 978 -45.59 -3.84 -37.66
C GLY A 978 -46.52 -4.63 -38.60
N ILE A 979 -47.44 -3.93 -39.26
CA ILE A 979 -48.32 -4.43 -40.32
C ILE A 979 -47.65 -4.14 -41.68
N ASP A 980 -47.94 -4.95 -42.70
CA ASP A 980 -47.40 -4.76 -44.05
C ASP A 980 -47.83 -3.38 -44.63
N PRO A 981 -46.87 -2.47 -44.91
CA PRO A 981 -47.19 -1.15 -45.45
C PRO A 981 -47.80 -1.19 -46.86
N ALA A 982 -47.64 -2.28 -47.61
CA ALA A 982 -48.23 -2.44 -48.95
C ALA A 982 -49.78 -2.43 -48.91
N LEU A 983 -50.37 -2.73 -47.75
CA LEU A 983 -51.83 -2.66 -47.56
C LEU A 983 -52.38 -1.24 -47.65
N ALA A 984 -51.53 -0.20 -47.64
CA ALA A 984 -51.97 1.18 -47.81
C ALA A 984 -52.69 1.42 -49.16
N ASP A 985 -52.45 0.58 -50.16
CA ASP A 985 -53.13 0.63 -51.47
C ASP A 985 -54.60 0.17 -51.42
N ASP A 986 -55.01 -0.52 -50.34
CA ASP A 986 -56.39 -0.90 -50.05
C ASP A 986 -56.78 -0.40 -48.64
N PRO A 987 -57.30 0.84 -48.51
CA PRO A 987 -57.68 1.42 -47.22
C PRO A 987 -58.71 0.60 -46.44
N GLY A 988 -59.58 -0.14 -47.14
CA GLY A 988 -60.59 -1.00 -46.51
C GLY A 988 -59.95 -2.20 -45.82
N GLN A 989 -59.03 -2.89 -46.51
CA GLN A 989 -58.25 -3.98 -45.93
C GLN A 989 -57.27 -3.48 -44.86
N ALA A 990 -56.60 -2.34 -45.07
CA ALA A 990 -55.72 -1.73 -44.07
C ALA A 990 -56.47 -1.43 -42.77
N LEU A 991 -57.69 -0.87 -42.86
CA LEU A 991 -58.51 -0.60 -41.67
C LEU A 991 -58.91 -1.89 -40.94
N ARG A 992 -59.23 -2.98 -41.66
CA ARG A 992 -59.52 -4.28 -41.03
C ARG A 992 -58.33 -4.81 -40.22
N GLU A 993 -57.12 -4.73 -40.77
CA GLU A 993 -55.90 -5.16 -40.08
C GLU A 993 -55.54 -4.26 -38.89
N ILE A 994 -55.72 -2.94 -39.03
CA ILE A 994 -55.53 -1.99 -37.93
C ILE A 994 -56.54 -2.24 -36.80
N ASN A 995 -57.80 -2.47 -37.15
CA ASN A 995 -58.83 -2.83 -36.18
C ASN A 995 -58.47 -4.12 -35.44
N ALA A 996 -58.11 -5.17 -36.17
CA ALA A 996 -57.69 -6.45 -35.59
C ALA A 996 -56.49 -6.27 -34.63
N ALA A 997 -55.47 -5.53 -35.06
CA ALA A 997 -54.28 -5.24 -34.24
C ALA A 997 -54.59 -4.42 -32.98
N LEU A 998 -55.63 -3.57 -33.00
CA LEU A 998 -56.09 -2.81 -31.83
C LEU A 998 -57.07 -3.61 -30.94
N GLY A 999 -57.33 -4.88 -31.25
CA GLY A 999 -58.28 -5.73 -30.51
C GLY A 999 -59.76 -5.42 -30.81
N LEU A 1000 -60.04 -4.73 -31.91
CA LEU A 1000 -61.39 -4.50 -32.42
C LEU A 1000 -61.81 -5.62 -33.39
N LEU A 1001 -63.12 -5.76 -33.60
CA LEU A 1001 -63.64 -6.57 -34.71
C LEU A 1001 -63.11 -6.00 -36.05
N PRO A 1002 -62.73 -6.83 -37.04
CA PRO A 1002 -62.19 -6.34 -38.32
C PRO A 1002 -63.07 -5.29 -38.98
N ASP A 1003 -64.39 -5.47 -38.96
CA ASP A 1003 -65.37 -4.55 -39.56
C ASP A 1003 -65.79 -3.41 -38.61
N ALA A 1004 -65.04 -3.16 -37.54
CA ALA A 1004 -65.34 -2.07 -36.62
C ALA A 1004 -65.26 -0.70 -37.33
N PRO A 1005 -66.16 0.24 -37.01
CA PRO A 1005 -66.13 1.55 -37.66
C PRO A 1005 -64.84 2.32 -37.37
N LEU A 1006 -64.28 3.02 -38.37
CA LEU A 1006 -63.06 3.84 -38.30
C LEU A 1006 -62.92 4.68 -37.02
N ARG A 1007 -64.03 5.31 -36.58
CA ARG A 1007 -64.08 6.12 -35.35
C ARG A 1007 -63.60 5.38 -34.09
N ARG A 1008 -63.72 4.06 -34.04
CA ARG A 1008 -63.26 3.23 -32.91
C ARG A 1008 -61.75 3.11 -32.88
N ALA A 1009 -61.10 2.84 -34.02
CA ALA A 1009 -59.65 2.83 -34.12
C ALA A 1009 -59.05 4.21 -33.81
N VAL A 1010 -59.65 5.28 -34.36
CA VAL A 1010 -59.28 6.67 -34.06
C VAL A 1010 -59.38 6.98 -32.56
N ALA A 1011 -60.44 6.52 -31.89
CA ALA A 1011 -60.62 6.73 -30.46
C ALA A 1011 -59.57 5.99 -29.61
N ILE A 1012 -59.25 4.73 -29.95
CA ILE A 1012 -58.21 3.96 -29.24
C ILE A 1012 -56.84 4.63 -29.42
N LEU A 1013 -56.47 5.01 -30.65
CA LEU A 1013 -55.19 5.67 -30.91
C LEU A 1013 -55.09 7.02 -30.19
N GLY A 1014 -56.18 7.80 -30.16
CA GLY A 1014 -56.23 9.04 -29.38
C GLY A 1014 -56.09 8.80 -27.87
N HIS A 1015 -56.76 7.79 -27.32
CA HIS A 1015 -56.63 7.43 -25.90
C HIS A 1015 -55.20 6.99 -25.54
N ARG A 1016 -54.54 6.28 -26.46
CA ARG A 1016 -53.13 5.92 -26.34
C ARG A 1016 -52.18 7.12 -26.47
N GLY A 1017 -52.66 8.32 -26.81
CA GLY A 1017 -51.82 9.49 -27.10
C GLY A 1017 -51.00 9.34 -28.38
N GLN A 1018 -51.58 8.73 -29.41
CA GLN A 1018 -51.03 8.57 -30.77
C GLN A 1018 -51.84 9.42 -31.76
N ASP A 1019 -51.97 10.72 -31.46
CA ASP A 1019 -52.82 11.66 -32.22
C ASP A 1019 -52.43 11.76 -33.69
N ASP A 1020 -51.12 11.72 -34.01
CA ASP A 1020 -50.63 11.73 -35.39
C ASP A 1020 -51.17 10.53 -36.21
N TRP A 1021 -51.29 9.36 -35.59
CA TRP A 1021 -51.84 8.16 -36.25
C TRP A 1021 -53.37 8.22 -36.33
N ALA A 1022 -54.01 8.79 -35.30
CA ALA A 1022 -55.44 9.04 -35.32
C ALA A 1022 -55.83 10.02 -36.43
N ASP A 1023 -55.01 11.05 -36.68
CA ASP A 1023 -55.20 12.02 -37.77
C ASP A 1023 -55.01 11.40 -39.15
N VAL A 1024 -54.00 10.52 -39.31
CA VAL A 1024 -53.83 9.73 -40.53
C VAL A 1024 -55.07 8.90 -40.83
N LEU A 1025 -55.68 8.27 -39.82
CA LEU A 1025 -56.93 7.52 -40.00
C LEU A 1025 -58.13 8.41 -40.28
N ARG A 1026 -58.23 9.60 -39.68
CA ARG A 1026 -59.33 10.56 -39.95
C ARG A 1026 -59.31 11.08 -41.39
N ALA A 1027 -58.15 11.02 -42.05
CA ALA A 1027 -57.96 11.47 -43.42
C ALA A 1027 -58.32 10.41 -44.48
N LEU A 1028 -58.63 9.17 -44.07
CA LEU A 1028 -59.19 8.10 -44.92
C LEU A 1028 -60.71 8.28 -45.06
#